data_AF-A0A945JT48-F1
#
_entry.id   AF-A0A945JT48-F1
#
_cell.length_a   1.000
_cell.length_b   1.000
_cell.length_c   1.000
_cell.angle_alpha   90.00
_cell.angle_beta   90.00
_cell.angle_gamma   90.00
#
_symmetry.space_group_name_H-M   'P 1'
#
loop_
_entity.id
_entity.type
_entity.pdbx_description
1 polymer ?
#
loop_
_entity_poly.entity_id
_entity_poly.type
_entity_poly.pdbx_seq_one_letter_code
_entity_poly.pdbx_strand_id
1 'polypeptide(L)'
;MLRLSIALALLSAPVMAQLRIHEIVYDGIGADADEAFTELTGPAGLLLDGWMLEGVNRGNGAVYRSIPLDGFLVPADGVFVLATDQAVGNVLATRDITASVDWQNGPDAVRLIDPTGSIADAVQYGDAGEFNSGEGAVAATTSSGESLSRDSLGTDTQDNAHDFTVSVPTPGEAIFSLPAGATLSLPDTLGQPGQLLELPLRVSDNEGGLLAAEVAIVYDAQLLTPVAVAAAATTSGWQVASHVLQGEDWQDTLRVALATDTDTLLGDAALLNLTFQVHDDPRPGTAALQLIDPVLGDGTTAPRSLHGSLQRIGTDAQLLADTSGFALPHRLVVGVDDRDEDRTEFPDTVTITLSEGDTTESLRLAEDANHSGKFRGVIDLLHAPQVAADGRLQVLPRRPFNLCYTDSLDGHGSTTDLCVDRHARGHDAVLQVSKVIEPGDTLWLRVRDRDLNRDSALVEHGMVTLQVGDSTLDHWLDAVDPALDSYDGTVSSSSNTTGFGALQVTPGDWVIVSYLDTAAAAGDFIIRTDTSIVIERFGDADGNGLLQAFDANVILRHVVQPALSGADSLAANVDSLAPMSAVTPLDAAMLLQQRVGLRSRFPVQLRSSVNHPGPYLVATVAERKASSPSKTRIATRASLRVEGEDLLLWLDDLSGTIAAEVEIRELQAQDVEAAASGFLAAHRRVGDNWHVALAGALPLTGSGPLLRFRQAAKSPETTIKRIRINDETIVMHPQQVTPPLPSRWRMAANHPNPFNGSTLIPLTLVDPAHVDVVIHNLLGQQVRRLLRHTLTGGEHLLRWNGLNDEGLQLATGVYIVRVRLAGTERRQRIMLLR
;
A
#
# COMPACT_ATOMS: atom_id res chain seq x y z
N MET A 1 15.89 42.23 -25.45
CA MET A 1 17.03 41.29 -25.35
C MET A 1 16.84 40.49 -24.07
N LEU A 2 16.93 39.16 -24.10
CA LEU A 2 16.89 38.35 -22.89
C LEU A 2 18.27 38.32 -22.21
N ARG A 3 18.28 38.30 -20.88
CA ARG A 3 19.19 37.47 -20.10
C ARG A 3 18.35 36.71 -19.08
N LEU A 4 18.59 35.42 -19.00
CA LEU A 4 17.88 34.50 -18.11
C LEU A 4 18.73 34.32 -16.84
N SER A 5 18.12 34.50 -15.67
CA SER A 5 18.72 34.12 -14.38
C SER A 5 17.85 33.02 -13.80
N ILE A 6 18.38 31.80 -13.72
CA ILE A 6 17.70 30.67 -13.09
C ILE A 6 18.02 30.74 -11.60
N ALA A 7 17.00 30.94 -10.76
CA ALA A 7 17.11 30.72 -9.33
C ALA A 7 16.90 29.22 -9.06
N LEU A 8 17.87 28.57 -8.43
CA LEU A 8 17.76 27.18 -8.01
C LEU A 8 16.99 27.15 -6.68
N ALA A 9 15.77 26.59 -6.68
CA ALA A 9 15.05 26.36 -5.44
C ALA A 9 15.71 25.21 -4.68
N LEU A 10 15.98 25.38 -3.38
CA LEU A 10 16.41 24.27 -2.54
C LEU A 10 15.23 23.34 -2.28
N LEU A 11 15.45 22.05 -2.51
CA LEU A 11 14.60 20.99 -1.99
C LEU A 11 14.85 20.85 -0.48
N SER A 12 13.79 20.86 0.32
CA SER A 12 13.87 20.52 1.74
C SER A 12 14.14 19.02 1.90
N ALA A 13 15.23 18.68 2.59
CA ALA A 13 15.59 17.30 2.91
C ALA A 13 14.60 16.65 3.91
N PRO A 14 14.50 15.31 3.97
CA PRO A 14 13.75 14.61 5.01
C PRO A 14 14.37 14.83 6.40
N VAL A 15 13.57 14.58 7.45
CA VAL A 15 13.78 15.07 8.83
C VAL A 15 14.78 14.22 9.65
N MET A 16 15.92 13.85 9.05
CA MET A 16 17.13 13.36 9.75
C MET A 16 18.36 13.69 8.88
N ALA A 17 18.85 14.93 8.96
CA ALA A 17 19.90 15.42 8.06
C ALA A 17 20.84 16.48 8.67
N GLN A 18 20.90 16.60 9.99
CA GLN A 18 21.74 17.58 10.69
C GLN A 18 22.54 16.93 11.83
N LEU A 19 23.68 17.53 12.16
CA LEU A 19 24.55 17.17 13.29
C LEU A 19 24.01 17.83 14.57
N ARG A 20 24.01 17.11 15.68
CA ARG A 20 23.45 17.53 16.98
C ARG A 20 24.35 17.15 18.15
N ILE A 21 24.22 17.85 19.28
CA ILE A 21 24.79 17.47 20.58
C ILE A 21 23.89 16.38 21.17
N HIS A 22 24.45 15.20 21.46
CA HIS A 22 23.69 14.05 21.96
C HIS A 22 23.88 13.83 23.46
N GLU A 23 25.12 13.81 23.92
CA GLU A 23 25.50 13.60 25.32
C GLU A 23 26.64 14.53 25.74
N ILE A 24 26.63 15.00 26.98
CA ILE A 24 27.68 15.85 27.56
C ILE A 24 27.94 15.49 29.03
N VAL A 25 29.21 15.34 29.39
CA VAL A 25 29.68 15.32 30.79
C VAL A 25 30.53 16.58 31.01
N TYR A 26 30.01 17.51 31.81
CA TYR A 26 30.67 18.76 32.17
C TYR A 26 31.17 18.82 33.63
N ASP A 27 30.86 17.79 34.45
CA ASP A 27 31.24 17.68 35.87
C ASP A 27 31.67 16.22 36.13
N GLY A 28 32.92 15.87 35.83
CA GLY A 28 33.44 14.49 35.97
C GLY A 28 33.78 14.08 37.41
N ILE A 29 34.02 12.78 37.67
CA ILE A 29 34.45 12.31 38.99
C ILE A 29 35.97 12.40 39.15
N GLY A 30 36.47 13.45 39.81
CA GLY A 30 37.87 13.47 40.29
C GLY A 30 38.53 14.83 40.22
N ALA A 31 39.55 14.95 39.38
CA ALA A 31 39.91 16.22 38.76
C ALA A 31 39.09 16.35 37.47
N ASP A 32 38.56 17.53 37.20
CA ASP A 32 37.34 17.74 36.41
C ASP A 32 37.42 17.22 34.95
N ALA A 33 38.63 17.01 34.42
CA ALA A 33 38.91 16.57 33.06
C ALA A 33 38.98 15.05 32.83
N ASP A 34 39.03 14.21 33.87
CA ASP A 34 39.35 12.77 33.73
C ASP A 34 38.21 11.95 33.05
N GLU A 35 36.97 12.44 33.12
CA GLU A 35 35.78 11.76 32.55
C GLU A 35 34.94 12.68 31.62
N ALA A 36 35.37 13.92 31.39
CA ALA A 36 34.63 14.89 30.58
C ALA A 36 34.64 14.55 29.08
N PHE A 37 33.47 14.57 28.45
CA PHE A 37 33.30 14.38 27.01
C PHE A 37 32.11 15.15 26.45
N THR A 38 32.04 15.22 25.13
CA THR A 38 30.86 15.70 24.40
C THR A 38 30.69 14.84 23.16
N GLU A 39 29.49 14.32 22.99
CA GLU A 39 29.14 13.43 21.90
C GLU A 39 28.21 14.13 20.93
N LEU A 40 28.49 13.97 19.63
CA LEU A 40 27.65 14.46 18.56
C LEU A 40 27.00 13.29 17.82
N THR A 41 25.75 13.44 17.40
CA THR A 41 25.08 12.48 16.52
C THR A 41 24.73 13.12 15.19
N GLY A 42 24.82 12.34 14.10
CA GLY A 42 24.51 12.84 12.76
C GLY A 42 24.66 11.77 11.66
N PRO A 43 24.42 12.14 10.39
CA PRO A 43 24.55 11.21 9.27
C PRO A 43 25.96 10.62 9.15
N ALA A 44 26.05 9.29 9.14
CA ALA A 44 27.32 8.57 8.97
C ALA A 44 28.07 9.02 7.70
N GLY A 45 29.35 9.35 7.84
CA GLY A 45 30.17 9.90 6.76
C GLY A 45 29.95 11.39 6.46
N LEU A 46 29.20 12.14 7.27
CA LEU A 46 29.15 13.60 7.20
C LEU A 46 30.54 14.20 7.50
N LEU A 47 31.04 15.04 6.60
CA LEU A 47 32.28 15.79 6.77
C LEU A 47 32.06 16.99 7.69
N LEU A 48 32.92 17.14 8.70
CA LEU A 48 32.81 18.12 9.76
C LEU A 48 33.60 19.43 9.49
N ASP A 49 34.14 19.60 8.28
CA ASP A 49 34.77 20.84 7.81
C ASP A 49 33.85 22.05 8.00
N GLY A 50 34.36 23.07 8.70
CA GLY A 50 33.64 24.30 9.05
C GLY A 50 32.72 24.21 10.27
N TRP A 51 32.48 23.03 10.84
CA TRP A 51 31.70 22.90 12.09
C TRP A 51 32.56 23.20 13.31
N MET A 52 31.92 23.73 14.37
CA MET A 52 32.62 24.16 15.58
C MET A 52 31.75 24.00 16.84
N LEU A 53 32.35 23.55 17.95
CA LEU A 53 31.72 23.60 19.28
C LEU A 53 32.21 24.82 20.05
N GLU A 54 31.31 25.57 20.68
CA GLU A 54 31.63 26.75 21.49
C GLU A 54 31.07 26.66 22.92
N GLY A 55 31.94 26.84 23.91
CA GLY A 55 31.58 27.04 25.32
C GLY A 55 31.35 28.52 25.61
N VAL A 56 30.14 28.85 26.08
CA VAL A 56 29.66 30.23 26.24
C VAL A 56 29.39 30.54 27.70
N ASN A 57 30.04 31.56 28.24
CA ASN A 57 29.91 31.90 29.65
C ASN A 57 28.59 32.61 29.96
N ARG A 58 27.79 32.01 30.83
CA ARG A 58 26.39 32.43 31.09
C ARG A 58 26.25 33.73 31.87
N GLY A 59 27.32 34.19 32.52
CA GLY A 59 27.36 35.45 33.26
C GLY A 59 27.58 36.70 32.40
N ASN A 60 27.95 36.56 31.12
CA ASN A 60 28.20 37.69 30.23
C ASN A 60 27.97 37.40 28.72
N GLY A 61 27.61 36.18 28.35
CA GLY A 61 27.42 35.75 26.95
C GLY A 61 28.71 35.60 26.15
N ALA A 62 29.90 35.63 26.77
CA ALA A 62 31.18 35.56 26.08
C ALA A 62 31.60 34.10 25.83
N VAL A 63 31.93 33.78 24.58
CA VAL A 63 32.62 32.53 24.24
C VAL A 63 33.98 32.51 24.94
N TYR A 64 34.26 31.46 25.72
CA TYR A 64 35.55 31.24 26.39
C TYR A 64 36.36 30.10 25.78
N ARG A 65 35.74 29.24 24.98
CA ARG A 65 36.37 28.09 24.33
C ARG A 65 35.67 27.82 23.00
N SER A 66 36.44 27.62 21.93
CA SER A 66 35.92 27.20 20.61
C SER A 66 36.77 26.04 20.10
N ILE A 67 36.14 25.00 19.56
CA ILE A 67 36.75 23.73 19.13
C ILE A 67 36.31 23.46 17.68
N PRO A 68 37.18 23.66 16.67
CA PRO A 68 36.86 23.33 15.28
C PRO A 68 36.88 21.81 15.06
N LEU A 69 36.02 21.33 14.16
CA LEU A 69 35.86 19.90 13.83
C LEU A 69 36.45 19.54 12.45
N ASP A 70 37.23 20.45 11.85
CA ASP A 70 37.80 20.31 10.50
C ASP A 70 38.62 19.02 10.31
N GLY A 71 38.44 18.37 9.16
CA GLY A 71 39.19 17.18 8.75
C GLY A 71 38.64 15.85 9.29
N PHE A 72 37.54 15.87 10.05
CA PHE A 72 36.91 14.67 10.62
C PHE A 72 35.60 14.33 9.90
N LEU A 73 35.20 13.06 10.01
CA LEU A 73 33.97 12.49 9.48
C LEU A 73 33.18 11.89 10.64
N VAL A 74 31.86 12.01 10.63
CA VAL A 74 31.00 11.20 11.53
C VAL A 74 31.21 9.71 11.19
N PRO A 75 31.40 8.81 12.17
CA PRO A 75 31.71 7.40 11.91
C PRO A 75 30.50 6.61 11.39
N ALA A 76 30.68 5.31 11.15
CA ALA A 76 29.70 4.45 10.47
C ALA A 76 28.45 4.09 11.31
N ASP A 77 28.53 4.32 12.62
CA ASP A 77 27.46 4.18 13.63
C ASP A 77 26.65 5.47 13.83
N GLY A 78 27.13 6.61 13.32
CA GLY A 78 26.49 7.92 13.43
C GLY A 78 26.84 8.71 14.70
N VAL A 79 27.77 8.22 15.52
CA VAL A 79 28.14 8.80 16.82
C VAL A 79 29.58 9.29 16.79
N PHE A 80 29.83 10.57 17.13
CA PHE A 80 31.16 11.19 17.08
C PHE A 80 31.55 11.74 18.46
N VAL A 81 32.54 11.12 19.10
CA VAL A 81 32.89 11.37 20.51
C VAL A 81 34.14 12.25 20.63
N LEU A 82 33.97 13.44 21.24
CA LEU A 82 35.06 14.32 21.66
C LEU A 82 35.38 14.07 23.13
N ALA A 83 36.66 13.87 23.48
CA ALA A 83 37.08 13.74 24.88
C ALA A 83 38.42 14.43 25.18
N THR A 84 38.68 14.71 26.46
CA THR A 84 39.93 15.35 26.92
C THR A 84 41.17 14.48 26.65
N ASP A 85 42.37 15.05 26.83
CA ASP A 85 43.62 14.29 26.79
C ASP A 85 43.90 13.49 28.09
N GLN A 86 43.21 13.82 29.19
CA GLN A 86 43.24 13.07 30.46
C GLN A 86 42.21 11.93 30.51
N ALA A 87 41.24 11.91 29.60
CA ALA A 87 40.14 10.95 29.57
C ALA A 87 40.57 9.50 29.86
N VAL A 88 39.82 8.81 30.73
CA VAL A 88 40.07 7.41 31.12
C VAL A 88 38.91 6.47 30.75
N GLY A 89 39.05 5.18 31.07
CA GLY A 89 37.95 4.20 30.99
C GLY A 89 37.36 4.05 29.57
N ASN A 90 36.03 4.00 29.49
CA ASN A 90 35.31 3.88 28.22
C ASN A 90 35.47 5.15 27.36
N VAL A 91 35.43 6.35 27.95
CA VAL A 91 35.62 7.64 27.26
C VAL A 91 36.91 7.64 26.43
N LEU A 92 38.00 7.10 26.99
CA LEU A 92 39.29 6.97 26.29
C LEU A 92 39.26 5.97 25.13
N ALA A 93 38.40 4.95 25.21
CA ALA A 93 38.31 3.85 24.26
C ALA A 93 37.41 4.17 23.06
N THR A 94 36.42 5.07 23.24
CA THR A 94 35.43 5.42 22.21
C THR A 94 35.64 6.80 21.57
N ARG A 95 36.49 7.68 22.12
CA ARG A 95 36.76 8.99 21.52
C ARG A 95 37.31 8.89 20.08
N ASP A 96 36.68 9.61 19.15
CA ASP A 96 37.22 9.87 17.82
C ASP A 96 38.35 10.91 17.88
N ILE A 97 38.14 11.97 18.66
CA ILE A 97 39.09 13.08 18.76
C ILE A 97 39.43 13.45 20.21
N THR A 98 40.70 13.80 20.39
CA THR A 98 41.20 14.43 21.62
C THR A 98 41.00 15.94 21.51
N ALA A 99 40.02 16.47 22.23
CA ALA A 99 39.64 17.87 22.21
C ALA A 99 39.39 18.37 23.65
N SER A 100 39.57 19.68 23.87
CA SER A 100 39.50 20.24 25.22
C SER A 100 38.05 20.48 25.69
N VAL A 101 37.18 19.48 25.65
CA VAL A 101 35.76 19.51 26.07
C VAL A 101 35.54 19.51 27.60
N ASP A 102 36.53 20.05 28.31
CA ASP A 102 36.47 20.41 29.73
C ASP A 102 35.69 21.73 29.85
N TRP A 103 34.35 21.62 29.89
CA TRP A 103 33.46 22.77 30.05
C TRP A 103 33.37 23.18 31.53
N GLN A 104 32.95 24.42 31.83
CA GLN A 104 32.88 24.86 33.22
C GLN A 104 31.73 24.15 33.97
N ASN A 105 32.01 23.63 35.17
CA ASN A 105 31.01 23.02 36.07
C ASN A 105 30.04 24.03 36.71
N GLY A 106 29.98 25.26 36.19
CA GLY A 106 28.99 26.29 36.56
C GLY A 106 27.81 26.31 35.58
N PRO A 107 26.80 27.18 35.81
CA PRO A 107 25.76 27.40 34.82
C PRO A 107 26.37 28.01 33.55
N ASP A 108 26.31 27.28 32.44
CA ASP A 108 26.98 27.57 31.17
C ASP A 108 26.24 26.90 29.99
N ALA A 109 26.66 27.19 28.76
CA ALA A 109 26.12 26.58 27.55
C ALA A 109 27.22 26.09 26.60
N VAL A 110 26.94 24.99 25.90
CA VAL A 110 27.74 24.47 24.79
C VAL A 110 26.90 24.54 23.52
N ARG A 111 27.44 25.15 22.46
CA ARG A 111 26.78 25.35 21.17
C ARG A 111 27.50 24.59 20.07
N LEU A 112 26.74 24.00 19.16
CA LEU A 112 27.22 23.52 17.88
C LEU A 112 26.92 24.60 16.81
N ILE A 113 27.98 25.04 16.13
CA ILE A 113 27.95 26.07 15.09
C ILE A 113 28.19 25.40 13.73
N ASP A 114 27.34 25.75 12.74
CA ASP A 114 27.43 25.23 11.39
C ASP A 114 28.48 25.98 10.52
N PRO A 115 28.85 25.45 9.32
CA PRO A 115 29.76 26.11 8.40
C PRO A 115 29.29 27.46 7.83
N THR A 116 28.07 27.92 8.16
CA THR A 116 27.57 29.27 7.82
C THR A 116 27.79 30.29 8.94
N GLY A 117 28.13 29.83 10.15
CA GLY A 117 28.23 30.64 11.37
C GLY A 117 26.92 30.76 12.14
N SER A 118 25.94 29.88 11.87
CA SER A 118 24.67 29.78 12.59
C SER A 118 24.77 28.76 13.72
N ILE A 119 24.04 28.96 14.81
CA ILE A 119 23.83 27.91 15.83
C ILE A 119 22.92 26.84 15.21
N ALA A 120 23.36 25.59 15.26
CA ALA A 120 22.63 24.42 14.74
C ALA A 120 21.98 23.58 15.84
N ASP A 121 22.59 23.58 17.03
CA ASP A 121 22.13 22.94 18.27
C ASP A 121 22.82 23.68 19.43
N ALA A 122 22.20 23.79 20.60
CA ALA A 122 22.87 24.23 21.82
C ALA A 122 22.23 23.67 23.08
N VAL A 123 23.05 23.18 24.01
CA VAL A 123 22.63 22.75 25.35
C VAL A 123 23.11 23.73 26.42
N GLN A 124 22.23 24.15 27.32
CA GLN A 124 22.55 24.98 28.48
C GLN A 124 22.08 24.32 29.77
N TYR A 125 22.94 24.33 30.79
CA TYR A 125 22.76 23.61 32.05
C TYR A 125 23.00 24.51 33.28
N GLY A 126 22.72 23.98 34.48
CA GLY A 126 22.87 24.68 35.75
C GLY A 126 21.63 25.44 36.22
N ASP A 127 21.77 26.71 36.61
CA ASP A 127 20.66 27.58 37.09
C ASP A 127 20.00 28.37 35.95
N ALA A 128 19.27 29.46 36.23
CA ALA A 128 18.60 30.30 35.23
C ALA A 128 19.41 31.52 34.71
N GLY A 129 20.43 31.99 35.44
CA GLY A 129 21.36 33.06 35.01
C GLY A 129 20.78 34.40 34.51
N GLU A 130 21.60 35.14 33.75
CA GLU A 130 21.20 36.40 33.08
C GLU A 130 21.13 36.30 31.54
N PHE A 131 21.94 35.43 30.91
CA PHE A 131 21.96 35.24 29.46
C PHE A 131 21.54 33.81 29.10
N ASN A 132 20.42 33.64 28.38
CA ASN A 132 20.11 32.33 27.79
C ASN A 132 20.98 32.12 26.54
N SER A 133 21.80 31.08 26.55
CA SER A 133 22.73 30.74 25.47
C SER A 133 22.52 29.36 24.84
N GLY A 134 21.64 28.54 25.42
CA GLY A 134 21.10 27.32 24.83
C GLY A 134 19.71 27.55 24.22
N GLU A 135 18.88 26.51 24.22
CA GLU A 135 17.57 26.49 23.56
C GLU A 135 16.43 26.28 24.56
N GLY A 136 15.32 26.97 24.37
CA GLY A 136 14.16 26.95 25.27
C GLY A 136 14.51 27.21 26.74
N ALA A 137 14.09 26.31 27.63
CA ALA A 137 14.44 26.30 29.05
C ALA A 137 15.71 25.48 29.33
N VAL A 138 16.27 25.66 30.53
CA VAL A 138 17.56 25.08 30.92
C VAL A 138 17.43 23.57 31.14
N ALA A 139 18.39 22.79 30.63
CA ALA A 139 18.51 21.38 30.97
C ALA A 139 18.64 21.15 32.48
N ALA A 140 18.37 19.93 32.91
CA ALA A 140 18.52 19.54 34.31
C ALA A 140 19.96 19.77 34.82
N THR A 141 20.11 19.96 36.13
CA THR A 141 21.43 20.00 36.78
C THR A 141 21.90 18.59 37.10
N THR A 142 23.07 18.19 36.59
CA THR A 142 23.72 16.91 36.92
C THR A 142 24.40 16.97 38.28
N SER A 143 24.71 15.79 38.85
CA SER A 143 25.75 15.61 39.86
C SER A 143 27.08 15.24 39.19
N SER A 144 28.20 15.42 39.91
CA SER A 144 29.52 14.93 39.46
C SER A 144 29.48 13.43 39.10
N GLY A 145 29.81 13.11 37.85
CA GLY A 145 29.75 11.78 37.26
C GLY A 145 28.46 11.42 36.52
N GLU A 146 27.47 12.32 36.46
CA GLU A 146 26.25 12.16 35.66
C GLU A 146 26.34 13.00 34.38
N SER A 147 25.79 12.49 33.28
CA SER A 147 25.72 13.19 31.99
C SER A 147 24.37 13.88 31.80
N LEU A 148 24.31 14.78 30.82
CA LEU A 148 23.06 15.14 30.15
C LEU A 148 23.03 14.43 28.79
N SER A 149 22.05 13.56 28.58
CA SER A 149 21.82 12.89 27.30
C SER A 149 20.42 13.18 26.75
N ARG A 150 20.31 13.18 25.42
CA ARG A 150 19.04 13.03 24.70
C ARG A 150 18.52 11.58 24.82
N ASP A 151 17.40 11.28 24.19
CA ASP A 151 16.88 9.90 24.05
C ASP A 151 17.58 9.14 22.90
N SER A 152 17.27 7.83 22.77
CA SER A 152 17.79 6.98 21.70
C SER A 152 17.25 7.28 20.29
N LEU A 153 16.61 8.44 20.08
CA LEU A 153 16.21 8.96 18.78
C LEU A 153 16.87 10.31 18.46
N GLY A 154 17.60 10.91 19.41
CA GLY A 154 18.13 12.27 19.28
C GLY A 154 17.03 13.32 19.20
N THR A 155 15.94 13.12 19.96
CA THR A 155 14.79 14.03 20.03
C THR A 155 15.22 15.45 20.36
N ASP A 156 14.64 16.40 19.63
CA ASP A 156 15.05 17.80 19.62
C ASP A 156 13.83 18.68 19.35
N THR A 157 13.34 19.30 20.41
CA THR A 157 12.18 20.19 20.44
C THR A 157 12.58 21.67 20.52
N GLN A 158 13.89 21.93 20.54
CA GLN A 158 14.51 23.25 20.74
C GLN A 158 14.24 23.79 22.17
N ASP A 159 14.15 22.88 23.15
CA ASP A 159 14.00 23.17 24.57
C ASP A 159 14.82 22.20 25.40
N ASN A 160 15.96 22.66 25.95
CA ASN A 160 16.90 21.77 26.63
C ASN A 160 16.32 21.12 27.90
N ALA A 161 15.26 21.68 28.49
CA ALA A 161 14.56 21.08 29.63
C ALA A 161 13.63 19.90 29.23
N HIS A 162 13.29 19.79 27.95
CA HIS A 162 12.54 18.67 27.37
C HIS A 162 13.50 17.65 26.76
N ASP A 163 14.53 18.14 26.08
CA ASP A 163 15.38 17.33 25.21
C ASP A 163 16.50 16.59 25.96
N PHE A 164 17.01 17.15 27.07
CA PHE A 164 18.13 16.57 27.83
C PHE A 164 17.71 16.09 29.23
N THR A 165 18.05 14.85 29.55
CA THR A 165 17.80 14.22 30.85
C THR A 165 19.10 13.84 31.55
N VAL A 166 19.09 13.77 32.89
CA VAL A 166 20.26 13.31 33.67
C VAL A 166 20.36 11.79 33.57
N SER A 167 21.51 11.29 33.13
CA SER A 167 21.76 9.88 32.87
C SER A 167 23.14 9.42 33.35
N VAL A 168 23.41 8.11 33.22
CA VAL A 168 24.72 7.53 33.47
C VAL A 168 25.52 7.64 32.18
N PRO A 169 26.77 8.15 32.18
CA PRO A 169 27.47 8.45 30.93
C PRO A 169 27.67 7.27 29.99
N THR A 170 27.30 7.44 28.72
CA THR A 170 27.31 6.42 27.65
C THR A 170 28.25 6.73 26.46
N PRO A 171 29.50 7.19 26.70
CA PRO A 171 30.38 7.71 25.65
C PRO A 171 30.65 6.71 24.53
N GLY A 172 30.09 6.94 23.34
CA GLY A 172 30.23 6.06 22.18
C GLY A 172 29.67 4.64 22.40
N GLU A 173 28.75 4.47 23.35
CA GLU A 173 27.76 3.40 23.19
C GLU A 173 26.97 3.75 21.93
N ALA A 174 26.98 2.86 20.93
CA ALA A 174 26.11 3.06 19.78
C ALA A 174 24.65 3.11 20.26
N ILE A 175 23.85 3.98 19.64
CA ILE A 175 22.43 4.21 19.95
C ILE A 175 21.61 2.89 19.94
N PHE A 176 22.17 1.83 19.35
CA PHE A 176 21.74 0.44 19.46
C PHE A 176 22.86 -0.42 20.06
N SER A 177 22.65 -1.01 21.24
CA SER A 177 23.61 -1.94 21.85
C SER A 177 23.64 -3.28 21.10
N LEU A 178 24.84 -3.74 20.72
CA LEU A 178 25.07 -4.93 19.88
C LEU A 178 25.90 -5.98 20.61
N PRO A 179 25.57 -7.28 20.47
CA PRO A 179 26.30 -8.12 19.49
C PRO A 179 25.45 -9.25 18.85
N ALA A 180 25.84 -9.92 17.75
CA ALA A 180 26.76 -9.68 16.64
C ALA A 180 26.62 -10.86 15.63
N GLY A 181 27.12 -10.73 14.40
CA GLY A 181 27.34 -11.91 13.53
C GLY A 181 27.16 -11.71 12.03
N ALA A 182 25.97 -12.06 11.54
CA ALA A 182 25.78 -12.63 10.21
C ALA A 182 26.11 -11.73 8.99
N THR A 183 26.67 -12.34 7.96
CA THR A 183 26.98 -11.72 6.66
C THR A 183 26.18 -12.38 5.54
N LEU A 184 25.43 -11.59 4.74
CA LEU A 184 24.77 -12.03 3.51
C LEU A 184 25.66 -11.81 2.29
N SER A 185 25.65 -12.73 1.32
CA SER A 185 26.49 -12.64 0.12
C SER A 185 25.85 -13.20 -1.17
N LEU A 186 26.11 -12.53 -2.29
CA LEU A 186 25.80 -12.95 -3.66
C LEU A 186 27.09 -13.12 -4.50
N PRO A 187 27.14 -14.07 -5.47
CA PRO A 187 28.34 -14.32 -6.27
C PRO A 187 28.39 -13.58 -7.61
N ASP A 188 29.59 -13.12 -8.00
CA ASP A 188 29.89 -12.65 -9.36
C ASP A 188 29.76 -13.77 -10.40
N THR A 189 29.04 -13.52 -11.49
CA THR A 189 28.67 -14.57 -12.47
C THR A 189 28.63 -14.04 -13.92
N LEU A 190 28.60 -14.93 -14.92
CA LEU A 190 28.44 -14.62 -16.34
C LEU A 190 27.19 -15.33 -16.91
N GLY A 191 26.44 -14.66 -17.80
CA GLY A 191 25.23 -15.20 -18.43
C GLY A 191 25.17 -14.92 -19.93
N GLN A 192 24.66 -15.87 -20.71
CA GLN A 192 24.40 -15.70 -22.13
C GLN A 192 22.97 -15.19 -22.39
N PRO A 193 22.71 -14.46 -23.48
CA PRO A 193 21.33 -14.10 -23.87
C PRO A 193 20.42 -15.34 -23.92
N GLY A 194 19.22 -15.22 -23.35
CA GLY A 194 18.27 -16.33 -23.22
C GLY A 194 18.62 -17.40 -22.17
N GLN A 195 19.73 -17.28 -21.42
CA GLN A 195 20.10 -18.24 -20.38
C GLN A 195 19.24 -18.10 -19.11
N LEU A 196 18.85 -19.24 -18.51
CA LEU A 196 18.44 -19.31 -17.11
C LEU A 196 19.68 -19.46 -16.22
N LEU A 197 19.83 -18.57 -15.24
CA LEU A 197 20.98 -18.49 -14.35
C LEU A 197 20.56 -18.68 -12.90
N GLU A 198 21.18 -19.63 -12.20
CA GLU A 198 20.91 -19.91 -10.78
C GLU A 198 22.04 -19.34 -9.91
N LEU A 199 21.67 -18.50 -8.93
CA LEU A 199 22.57 -17.79 -8.03
C LEU A 199 22.17 -18.10 -6.56
N PRO A 200 23.05 -18.70 -5.73
CA PRO A 200 22.77 -18.91 -4.32
C PRO A 200 23.00 -17.63 -3.51
N LEU A 201 21.98 -17.17 -2.78
CA LEU A 201 22.15 -16.23 -1.67
C LEU A 201 22.66 -17.02 -0.46
N ARG A 202 23.77 -16.56 0.13
CA ARG A 202 24.40 -17.22 1.29
C ARG A 202 24.35 -16.35 2.53
N VAL A 203 24.32 -17.00 3.68
CA VAL A 203 24.63 -16.42 4.99
C VAL A 203 25.88 -17.10 5.57
N SER A 204 26.78 -16.32 6.15
CA SER A 204 27.86 -16.79 7.03
C SER A 204 27.76 -16.14 8.40
N ASP A 205 28.54 -16.61 9.37
CA ASP A 205 28.70 -15.99 10.70
C ASP A 205 27.40 -15.97 11.55
N ASN A 206 26.42 -16.82 11.20
CA ASN A 206 25.11 -16.93 11.83
C ASN A 206 25.14 -17.88 13.06
N GLU A 207 25.85 -17.50 14.13
CA GLU A 207 25.90 -18.32 15.35
C GLU A 207 24.68 -18.17 16.27
N GLY A 208 23.97 -17.03 16.20
CA GLY A 208 22.78 -16.77 17.04
C GLY A 208 21.52 -17.54 16.64
N GLY A 209 21.41 -17.90 15.35
CA GLY A 209 20.27 -18.62 14.79
C GLY A 209 19.20 -17.72 14.19
N LEU A 210 18.62 -18.17 13.08
CA LEU A 210 17.68 -17.40 12.26
C LEU A 210 16.31 -18.08 12.18
N LEU A 211 15.22 -17.31 12.22
CA LEU A 211 13.83 -17.78 12.04
C LEU A 211 13.07 -17.07 10.90
N ALA A 212 13.51 -15.87 10.53
CA ALA A 212 12.99 -15.11 9.40
C ALA A 212 14.09 -14.24 8.78
N ALA A 213 13.89 -13.81 7.55
CA ALA A 213 14.68 -12.77 6.91
C ALA A 213 13.86 -12.00 5.86
N GLU A 214 14.06 -10.70 5.76
CA GLU A 214 13.77 -9.91 4.55
C GLU A 214 15.09 -9.56 3.86
N VAL A 215 15.09 -9.49 2.53
CA VAL A 215 16.23 -9.03 1.73
C VAL A 215 15.72 -8.37 0.46
N ALA A 216 16.28 -7.22 0.11
CA ALA A 216 16.06 -6.58 -1.17
C ALA A 216 17.32 -6.73 -2.04
N ILE A 217 17.13 -7.06 -3.31
CA ILE A 217 18.20 -7.20 -4.30
C ILE A 217 17.90 -6.24 -5.43
N VAL A 218 18.63 -5.12 -5.49
CA VAL A 218 18.61 -4.24 -6.65
C VAL A 218 19.33 -4.94 -7.78
N TYR A 219 18.69 -5.01 -8.94
CA TYR A 219 19.22 -5.60 -10.15
C TYR A 219 18.82 -4.75 -11.35
N ASP A 220 19.68 -4.70 -12.36
CA ASP A 220 19.31 -4.05 -13.61
C ASP A 220 18.29 -4.92 -14.37
N ALA A 221 17.07 -4.41 -14.52
CA ALA A 221 15.92 -5.05 -15.15
C ALA A 221 15.81 -4.81 -16.66
N GLN A 222 16.64 -3.93 -17.21
CA GLN A 222 17.05 -4.11 -18.59
C GLN A 222 17.82 -5.43 -18.69
N LEU A 223 18.80 -5.66 -17.82
CA LEU A 223 19.75 -6.78 -17.86
C LEU A 223 19.24 -8.13 -17.30
N LEU A 224 18.14 -8.21 -16.55
CA LEU A 224 17.62 -9.47 -15.96
C LEU A 224 16.09 -9.48 -15.76
N THR A 225 15.51 -10.68 -15.54
CA THR A 225 14.22 -10.85 -14.87
C THR A 225 14.27 -12.08 -13.95
N PRO A 226 13.94 -11.99 -12.65
CA PRO A 226 13.83 -13.16 -11.79
C PRO A 226 12.65 -14.04 -12.22
N VAL A 227 12.92 -15.33 -12.40
CA VAL A 227 11.98 -16.37 -12.83
C VAL A 227 11.46 -17.18 -11.65
N ALA A 228 12.32 -17.42 -10.67
CA ALA A 228 11.97 -18.14 -9.45
C ALA A 228 12.87 -17.70 -8.30
N VAL A 229 12.29 -17.61 -7.12
CA VAL A 229 12.99 -17.56 -5.84
C VAL A 229 12.52 -18.77 -5.05
N ALA A 230 13.46 -19.57 -4.56
CA ALA A 230 13.17 -20.77 -3.78
C ALA A 230 14.06 -20.86 -2.55
N ALA A 231 13.55 -21.45 -1.48
CA ALA A 231 14.38 -21.87 -0.35
C ALA A 231 15.51 -22.79 -0.85
N ALA A 232 16.71 -22.60 -0.30
CA ALA A 232 17.83 -23.50 -0.56
C ALA A 232 17.61 -24.86 0.14
N ALA A 233 18.45 -25.85 -0.19
CA ALA A 233 18.41 -27.16 0.45
C ALA A 233 18.64 -27.12 1.99
N THR A 234 19.26 -26.06 2.49
CA THR A 234 19.49 -25.77 3.92
C THR A 234 18.31 -25.09 4.61
N THR A 235 17.34 -24.55 3.87
CA THR A 235 16.16 -23.82 4.38
C THR A 235 14.84 -24.41 3.88
N SER A 236 14.84 -25.66 3.39
CA SER A 236 13.73 -26.22 2.59
C SER A 236 12.38 -26.39 3.29
N GLY A 237 12.31 -26.16 4.61
CA GLY A 237 11.05 -26.10 5.38
C GLY A 237 10.48 -24.68 5.55
N TRP A 238 11.22 -23.65 5.13
CA TRP A 238 10.83 -22.25 5.32
C TRP A 238 9.88 -21.79 4.21
N GLN A 239 8.90 -20.96 4.58
CA GLN A 239 8.02 -20.30 3.63
C GLN A 239 8.75 -19.11 3.00
N VAL A 240 8.59 -18.90 1.69
CA VAL A 240 9.25 -17.82 0.95
C VAL A 240 8.23 -17.07 0.10
N ALA A 241 8.22 -15.75 0.21
CA ALA A 241 7.47 -14.82 -0.63
C ALA A 241 8.45 -13.89 -1.34
N SER A 242 8.20 -13.57 -2.61
CA SER A 242 9.06 -12.65 -3.38
C SER A 242 8.24 -11.79 -4.33
N HIS A 243 8.66 -10.55 -4.52
CA HIS A 243 8.05 -9.60 -5.44
C HIS A 243 9.11 -8.71 -6.09
N VAL A 244 8.84 -8.27 -7.32
CA VAL A 244 9.69 -7.31 -8.05
C VAL A 244 9.01 -5.95 -7.99
N LEU A 245 9.70 -4.97 -7.41
CA LEU A 245 9.35 -3.56 -7.52
C LEU A 245 10.10 -2.98 -8.71
N GLN A 246 9.39 -2.24 -9.58
CA GLN A 246 10.05 -1.51 -10.65
C GLN A 246 10.71 -0.24 -10.12
N GLY A 247 11.95 0.03 -10.52
CA GLY A 247 12.71 1.20 -10.09
C GLY A 247 12.91 2.24 -11.19
N GLU A 248 13.51 3.37 -10.82
CA GLU A 248 13.99 4.36 -11.80
C GLU A 248 15.30 3.90 -12.46
N ASP A 249 15.60 4.45 -13.64
CA ASP A 249 16.78 4.11 -14.47
C ASP A 249 17.07 2.60 -14.60
N TRP A 250 15.99 1.81 -14.68
CA TRP A 250 15.98 0.35 -14.93
C TRP A 250 16.57 -0.51 -13.80
N GLN A 251 16.71 0.04 -12.58
CA GLN A 251 17.13 -0.72 -11.40
C GLN A 251 15.92 -1.23 -10.59
N ASP A 252 15.33 -2.35 -11.02
CA ASP A 252 14.26 -3.00 -10.26
C ASP A 252 14.82 -3.65 -8.99
N THR A 253 13.97 -3.76 -7.97
CA THR A 253 14.31 -4.38 -6.69
C THR A 253 13.50 -5.65 -6.48
N LEU A 254 14.17 -6.80 -6.49
CA LEU A 254 13.61 -8.07 -6.05
C LEU A 254 13.61 -8.09 -4.52
N ARG A 255 12.45 -7.82 -3.90
CA ARG A 255 12.25 -8.02 -2.45
C ARG A 255 11.85 -9.47 -2.19
N VAL A 256 12.49 -10.10 -1.21
CA VAL A 256 12.19 -11.45 -0.75
C VAL A 256 12.01 -11.43 0.77
N ALA A 257 10.95 -12.07 1.25
CA ALA A 257 10.75 -12.38 2.66
C ALA A 257 10.69 -13.90 2.82
N LEU A 258 11.34 -14.45 3.85
CA LEU A 258 11.29 -15.86 4.20
C LEU A 258 11.17 -16.05 5.71
N ALA A 259 10.39 -17.04 6.14
CA ALA A 259 10.13 -17.29 7.57
C ALA A 259 9.78 -18.76 7.86
N THR A 260 9.98 -19.18 9.11
CA THR A 260 9.54 -20.48 9.63
C THR A 260 8.93 -20.35 11.03
N ASP A 261 8.05 -21.28 11.34
CA ASP A 261 7.41 -21.53 12.63
C ASP A 261 7.99 -22.74 13.37
N THR A 262 8.97 -23.46 12.77
CA THR A 262 9.49 -24.73 13.31
C THR A 262 11.00 -24.77 13.59
N ASP A 263 11.86 -24.50 12.60
CA ASP A 263 13.27 -24.91 12.65
C ASP A 263 14.26 -23.74 12.43
N THR A 264 14.88 -23.28 13.53
CA THR A 264 15.94 -22.26 13.53
C THR A 264 17.15 -22.69 12.71
N LEU A 265 17.59 -21.86 11.76
CA LEU A 265 18.79 -22.09 10.96
C LEU A 265 20.04 -21.59 11.68
N LEU A 266 21.05 -22.45 11.86
CA LEU A 266 22.32 -22.14 12.52
C LEU A 266 23.52 -22.32 11.57
N GLY A 267 24.47 -21.39 11.64
CA GLY A 267 25.75 -21.43 10.93
C GLY A 267 25.69 -21.05 9.44
N ASP A 268 26.82 -21.22 8.76
CA ASP A 268 27.03 -20.92 7.35
C ASP A 268 26.13 -21.79 6.43
N ALA A 269 25.29 -21.14 5.63
CA ALA A 269 24.28 -21.80 4.80
C ALA A 269 23.99 -21.06 3.50
N ALA A 270 23.31 -21.73 2.56
CA ALA A 270 22.53 -21.03 1.54
C ALA A 270 21.14 -20.72 2.12
N LEU A 271 20.63 -19.51 1.89
CA LEU A 271 19.27 -19.12 2.27
C LEU A 271 18.29 -19.34 1.12
N LEU A 272 18.68 -18.93 -0.09
CA LEU A 272 17.83 -18.97 -1.28
C LEU A 272 18.62 -19.41 -2.50
N ASN A 273 17.94 -20.09 -3.42
CA ASN A 273 18.36 -20.19 -4.82
C ASN A 273 17.54 -19.19 -5.63
N LEU A 274 18.22 -18.20 -6.22
CA LEU A 274 17.64 -17.17 -7.07
C LEU A 274 17.83 -17.58 -8.53
N THR A 275 16.75 -17.71 -9.30
CA THR A 275 16.81 -18.04 -10.73
C THR A 275 16.45 -16.81 -11.54
N PHE A 276 17.37 -16.31 -12.36
CA PHE A 276 17.12 -15.19 -13.28
C PHE A 276 17.12 -15.64 -14.74
N GLN A 277 16.15 -15.16 -15.51
CA GLN A 277 16.21 -15.12 -16.96
C GLN A 277 17.08 -13.95 -17.38
N VAL A 278 18.20 -14.29 -18.00
CA VAL A 278 19.02 -13.39 -18.80
C VAL A 278 18.24 -13.21 -20.12
N HIS A 279 17.64 -12.04 -20.44
CA HIS A 279 16.75 -11.94 -21.62
C HIS A 279 17.51 -12.22 -22.93
N ASP A 280 16.75 -12.54 -23.99
CA ASP A 280 17.28 -12.86 -25.31
C ASP A 280 17.40 -11.60 -26.18
N ASP A 281 18.60 -11.02 -26.16
CA ASP A 281 18.85 -9.61 -26.45
C ASP A 281 20.33 -9.47 -26.91
N PRO A 282 20.74 -8.63 -27.91
CA PRO A 282 22.07 -8.74 -28.56
C PRO A 282 23.14 -7.59 -28.40
N ARG A 283 22.96 -6.55 -27.57
CA ARG A 283 23.86 -5.36 -27.33
C ARG A 283 24.58 -5.29 -25.92
N PRO A 284 25.86 -5.65 -25.72
CA PRO A 284 26.43 -5.92 -24.37
C PRO A 284 26.35 -4.79 -23.30
N GLY A 285 26.20 -5.18 -22.02
CA GLY A 285 26.12 -4.35 -20.80
C GLY A 285 26.34 -5.15 -19.49
N THR A 286 26.41 -4.50 -18.31
CA THR A 286 26.80 -5.13 -17.01
C THR A 286 25.91 -4.67 -15.86
N ALA A 287 25.37 -5.61 -15.07
CA ALA A 287 24.51 -5.40 -13.91
C ALA A 287 25.30 -5.54 -12.60
N ALA A 288 24.98 -4.70 -11.61
CA ALA A 288 25.23 -5.04 -10.22
C ALA A 288 24.03 -5.85 -9.66
N LEU A 289 24.29 -6.68 -8.66
CA LEU A 289 23.30 -7.35 -7.81
C LEU A 289 23.53 -6.88 -6.38
N GLN A 290 22.90 -5.77 -6.02
CA GLN A 290 23.13 -5.11 -4.73
C GLN A 290 22.11 -5.58 -3.70
N LEU A 291 22.59 -6.30 -2.70
CA LEU A 291 21.88 -6.48 -1.43
C LEU A 291 21.67 -5.11 -0.77
N ILE A 292 20.41 -4.75 -0.53
CA ILE A 292 19.97 -3.58 0.26
C ILE A 292 18.89 -4.02 1.26
N ASP A 293 18.62 -3.17 2.26
CA ASP A 293 17.61 -3.34 3.31
C ASP A 293 17.44 -4.78 3.86
N PRO A 294 18.53 -5.50 4.21
CA PRO A 294 18.41 -6.83 4.76
C PRO A 294 17.97 -6.78 6.23
N VAL A 295 17.00 -7.60 6.60
CA VAL A 295 16.49 -7.72 7.97
C VAL A 295 16.58 -9.18 8.36
N LEU A 296 17.16 -9.50 9.52
CA LEU A 296 17.25 -10.87 10.05
C LEU A 296 16.47 -11.01 11.35
N GLY A 297 15.79 -12.15 11.52
CA GLY A 297 15.05 -12.47 12.73
C GLY A 297 13.86 -11.54 12.97
N ASP A 298 13.90 -10.84 14.10
CA ASP A 298 12.93 -9.82 14.53
C ASP A 298 13.31 -8.40 14.09
N GLY A 299 14.45 -8.22 13.42
CA GLY A 299 14.96 -6.92 12.98
C GLY A 299 15.78 -6.16 14.01
N THR A 300 16.09 -6.76 15.17
CA THR A 300 16.96 -6.14 16.20
C THR A 300 18.42 -5.97 15.76
N THR A 301 18.85 -6.59 14.67
CA THR A 301 20.22 -6.46 14.13
C THR A 301 20.23 -6.37 12.60
N ALA A 302 21.03 -5.45 12.05
CA ALA A 302 21.28 -5.34 10.61
C ALA A 302 22.50 -6.20 10.21
N PRO A 303 22.37 -7.14 9.26
CA PRO A 303 23.48 -7.98 8.82
C PRO A 303 24.43 -7.26 7.87
N ARG A 304 25.67 -7.73 7.79
CA ARG A 304 26.62 -7.27 6.77
C ARG A 304 26.23 -7.79 5.40
N SER A 305 26.50 -7.02 4.34
CA SER A 305 26.15 -7.39 2.96
C SER A 305 27.35 -7.36 2.02
N LEU A 306 27.45 -8.37 1.16
CA LEU A 306 28.43 -8.49 0.08
C LEU A 306 27.70 -8.66 -1.26
N HIS A 307 27.69 -7.59 -2.06
CA HIS A 307 27.05 -7.52 -3.37
C HIS A 307 27.79 -8.39 -4.42
N GLY A 308 27.12 -8.69 -5.55
CA GLY A 308 27.72 -9.38 -6.70
C GLY A 308 27.43 -8.66 -8.03
N SER A 309 27.81 -9.28 -9.16
CA SER A 309 27.62 -8.71 -10.52
C SER A 309 27.36 -9.75 -11.62
N LEU A 310 26.83 -9.28 -12.76
CA LEU A 310 26.51 -10.08 -13.95
C LEU A 310 26.75 -9.28 -15.25
N GLN A 311 27.03 -9.94 -16.38
CA GLN A 311 27.13 -9.30 -17.70
C GLN A 311 26.03 -9.77 -18.69
N ARG A 312 25.22 -8.84 -19.27
CA ARG A 312 24.15 -9.04 -20.29
C ARG A 312 23.95 -7.85 -21.29
N ILE A 313 22.70 -7.31 -21.47
CA ILE A 313 22.07 -6.50 -22.58
C ILE A 313 20.69 -5.82 -22.14
N GLY A 314 20.04 -4.78 -22.75
CA GLY A 314 18.64 -4.26 -22.40
C GLY A 314 17.76 -3.50 -23.47
N THR A 315 16.40 -3.23 -23.31
CA THR A 315 15.39 -2.54 -24.26
C THR A 315 13.99 -1.99 -23.63
N ASP A 316 13.06 -1.25 -24.35
CA ASP A 316 11.85 -0.36 -23.97
C ASP A 316 10.42 -0.62 -24.70
N ALA A 317 9.18 0.05 -24.73
CA ALA A 317 8.31 1.26 -24.28
C ALA A 317 6.74 1.07 -24.73
N GLN A 318 5.55 1.82 -24.65
CA GLN A 318 4.69 2.95 -24.01
C GLN A 318 3.17 2.92 -24.59
N LEU A 319 2.00 3.70 -24.48
CA LEU A 319 1.33 4.99 -23.93
C LEU A 319 -0.31 5.06 -24.03
N LEU A 320 -1.15 6.07 -23.56
CA LEU A 320 -2.71 6.15 -23.49
C LEU A 320 -3.51 7.56 -23.47
N ALA A 321 -4.91 7.71 -23.58
CA ALA A 321 -5.82 8.96 -23.45
C ALA A 321 -7.46 8.87 -23.46
N ASP A 322 -8.33 9.88 -23.02
CA ASP A 322 -9.90 10.02 -23.12
C ASP A 322 -10.65 11.41 -22.69
N THR A 323 -12.00 11.73 -22.92
CA THR A 323 -12.90 12.91 -22.33
C THR A 323 -14.45 13.18 -22.76
N SER A 324 -15.39 13.85 -21.96
CA SER A 324 -16.74 14.54 -22.35
C SER A 324 -17.54 15.47 -21.29
N GLY A 325 -18.26 16.62 -21.63
CA GLY A 325 -19.22 17.43 -20.73
C GLY A 325 -19.70 18.92 -21.09
N PHE A 326 -20.80 19.56 -20.50
CA PHE A 326 -21.28 21.01 -20.65
C PHE A 326 -22.56 21.57 -19.82
N ALA A 327 -22.86 22.92 -19.70
CA ALA A 327 -24.05 23.61 -19.03
C ALA A 327 -24.47 25.12 -19.45
N LEU A 328 -25.43 25.83 -18.78
CA LEU A 328 -26.05 27.19 -19.10
C LEU A 328 -25.29 28.45 -18.54
N PRO A 329 -25.39 29.67 -19.15
CA PRO A 329 -26.13 30.05 -20.37
C PRO A 329 -25.56 29.32 -21.59
N HIS A 330 -26.44 28.62 -22.30
CA HIS A 330 -26.05 27.45 -23.08
C HIS A 330 -26.31 27.66 -24.56
N ARG A 331 -25.36 27.17 -25.36
CA ARG A 331 -25.54 26.91 -26.78
C ARG A 331 -26.07 25.51 -26.95
N LEU A 332 -27.39 25.38 -26.97
CA LEU A 332 -28.01 24.09 -27.24
C LEU A 332 -27.70 23.69 -28.68
N VAL A 333 -26.72 22.79 -28.86
CA VAL A 333 -26.41 22.16 -30.13
C VAL A 333 -27.49 21.11 -30.39
N VAL A 334 -28.56 21.53 -31.05
CA VAL A 334 -29.64 20.64 -31.47
C VAL A 334 -29.15 19.85 -32.68
N GLY A 335 -29.06 18.53 -32.54
CA GLY A 335 -28.76 17.60 -33.62
C GLY A 335 -29.83 16.53 -33.71
N VAL A 336 -30.51 16.45 -34.85
CA VAL A 336 -31.41 15.34 -35.20
C VAL A 336 -30.62 14.32 -36.04
N ASP A 337 -30.92 13.03 -35.89
CA ASP A 337 -30.44 11.91 -36.71
C ASP A 337 -31.69 11.14 -37.16
N ASP A 338 -32.29 11.58 -38.26
CA ASP A 338 -33.44 10.91 -38.89
C ASP A 338 -32.95 10.16 -40.13
N ARG A 339 -33.58 9.05 -40.51
CA ARG A 339 -33.03 8.09 -41.48
C ARG A 339 -33.99 7.58 -42.56
N ASP A 340 -35.23 8.07 -42.59
CA ASP A 340 -36.22 7.66 -43.61
C ASP A 340 -36.61 8.76 -44.62
N GLU A 341 -36.02 9.97 -44.54
CA GLU A 341 -36.26 11.05 -45.52
C GLU A 341 -35.02 11.31 -46.41
N ASP A 342 -34.86 10.51 -47.48
CA ASP A 342 -33.99 10.81 -48.63
C ASP A 342 -34.85 11.23 -49.83
N ARG A 343 -34.71 12.50 -50.26
CA ARG A 343 -35.31 13.01 -51.50
C ARG A 343 -34.31 13.68 -52.46
N THR A 344 -33.11 13.11 -52.55
CA THR A 344 -32.17 13.07 -53.70
C THR A 344 -31.80 14.31 -54.55
N GLU A 345 -32.57 15.40 -54.62
CA GLU A 345 -32.32 16.52 -55.56
C GLU A 345 -32.24 17.94 -54.93
N PHE A 346 -32.74 18.18 -53.71
CA PHE A 346 -32.62 19.49 -53.02
C PHE A 346 -32.49 19.33 -51.50
N PRO A 347 -31.77 20.24 -50.80
CA PRO A 347 -31.59 20.16 -49.34
C PRO A 347 -32.85 20.57 -48.57
N ASP A 348 -33.26 19.71 -47.63
CA ASP A 348 -34.44 19.91 -46.80
C ASP A 348 -34.24 20.91 -45.65
N THR A 349 -35.36 21.44 -45.12
CA THR A 349 -35.35 22.38 -43.98
C THR A 349 -36.46 22.11 -42.97
N VAL A 350 -36.08 21.92 -41.70
CA VAL A 350 -37.01 21.78 -40.57
C VAL A 350 -37.34 23.16 -39.98
N THR A 351 -38.60 23.39 -39.59
CA THR A 351 -39.03 24.63 -38.90
C THR A 351 -39.46 24.32 -37.46
N ILE A 352 -38.81 24.94 -36.47
CA ILE A 352 -39.21 24.90 -35.05
C ILE A 352 -39.99 26.18 -34.74
N THR A 353 -41.05 26.11 -33.94
CA THR A 353 -41.87 27.27 -33.54
C THR A 353 -42.11 27.25 -32.03
N LEU A 354 -42.11 28.41 -31.39
CA LEU A 354 -42.19 28.58 -29.93
C LEU A 354 -43.06 29.80 -29.59
N SER A 355 -43.83 29.74 -28.49
CA SER A 355 -44.75 30.81 -28.08
C SER A 355 -44.83 31.03 -26.57
N GLU A 356 -44.91 32.29 -26.15
CA GLU A 356 -45.33 32.70 -24.80
C GLU A 356 -46.49 33.72 -24.93
N GLY A 357 -47.65 33.38 -24.36
CA GLY A 357 -48.88 34.17 -24.52
C GLY A 357 -49.35 34.22 -25.98
N ASP A 358 -49.80 35.40 -26.44
CA ASP A 358 -50.22 35.65 -27.82
C ASP A 358 -49.02 35.86 -28.79
N THR A 359 -47.78 35.63 -28.33
CA THR A 359 -46.54 35.90 -29.07
C THR A 359 -45.92 34.61 -29.60
N THR A 360 -45.42 34.62 -30.84
CA THR A 360 -44.89 33.42 -31.51
C THR A 360 -43.64 33.74 -32.33
N GLU A 361 -42.63 32.88 -32.28
CA GLU A 361 -41.38 32.99 -33.04
C GLU A 361 -41.01 31.64 -33.67
N SER A 362 -40.41 31.65 -34.87
CA SER A 362 -40.07 30.44 -35.64
C SER A 362 -38.65 30.49 -36.20
N LEU A 363 -37.93 29.37 -36.11
CA LEU A 363 -36.56 29.20 -36.61
C LEU A 363 -36.50 28.07 -37.65
N ARG A 364 -35.70 28.23 -38.71
CA ARG A 364 -35.42 27.18 -39.70
C ARG A 364 -33.99 26.69 -39.63
N LEU A 365 -33.81 25.38 -39.74
CA LEU A 365 -32.52 24.70 -39.89
C LEU A 365 -32.45 24.01 -41.26
N ALA A 366 -31.25 23.81 -41.78
CA ALA A 366 -30.97 23.11 -43.03
C ALA A 366 -29.96 21.97 -42.80
N GLU A 367 -29.89 21.02 -43.72
CA GLU A 367 -29.03 19.83 -43.61
C GLU A 367 -27.52 20.16 -43.64
N ASP A 368 -26.69 19.35 -42.96
CA ASP A 368 -25.26 19.31 -43.25
C ASP A 368 -24.96 18.50 -44.52
N ALA A 369 -23.92 18.92 -45.26
CA ALA A 369 -23.83 18.61 -46.69
C ALA A 369 -23.67 17.10 -46.99
N ASN A 370 -24.32 16.68 -48.09
CA ASN A 370 -24.28 15.33 -48.69
C ASN A 370 -25.26 14.31 -48.10
N HIS A 371 -26.52 14.72 -47.87
CA HIS A 371 -27.69 13.85 -47.64
C HIS A 371 -27.44 12.82 -46.51
N SER A 372 -27.16 13.37 -45.33
CA SER A 372 -26.70 12.67 -44.13
C SER A 372 -27.84 12.28 -43.18
N GLY A 373 -29.04 12.83 -43.36
CA GLY A 373 -30.17 12.71 -42.43
C GLY A 373 -29.98 13.54 -41.15
N LYS A 374 -28.99 14.44 -41.12
CA LYS A 374 -28.56 15.16 -39.91
C LYS A 374 -28.75 16.66 -40.04
N PHE A 375 -29.74 17.15 -39.30
CA PHE A 375 -30.02 18.57 -39.17
C PHE A 375 -29.39 19.08 -37.89
N ARG A 376 -28.52 20.10 -38.01
CA ARG A 376 -27.77 20.66 -36.88
C ARG A 376 -27.92 22.17 -36.80
N GLY A 377 -28.30 22.64 -35.62
CA GLY A 377 -28.48 24.05 -35.29
C GLY A 377 -27.98 24.38 -33.90
N VAL A 378 -27.72 25.67 -33.65
CA VAL A 378 -27.30 26.16 -32.34
C VAL A 378 -28.15 27.38 -31.99
N ILE A 379 -28.73 27.36 -30.79
CA ILE A 379 -29.56 28.46 -30.27
C ILE A 379 -28.91 28.98 -28.98
N ASP A 380 -28.73 30.30 -28.88
CA ASP A 380 -28.26 31.00 -27.69
C ASP A 380 -29.45 31.35 -26.76
N LEU A 381 -29.32 31.09 -25.46
CA LEU A 381 -30.32 31.36 -24.42
C LEU A 381 -29.82 32.47 -23.48
N LEU A 382 -30.60 33.54 -23.26
CA LEU A 382 -30.18 34.77 -22.57
C LEU A 382 -31.18 35.27 -21.52
N HIS A 383 -30.73 36.16 -20.62
CA HIS A 383 -31.54 36.73 -19.55
C HIS A 383 -31.97 38.17 -19.88
N ALA A 384 -33.27 38.49 -19.76
CA ALA A 384 -33.80 39.84 -19.98
C ALA A 384 -35.12 40.10 -19.22
N PRO A 385 -35.44 41.36 -18.86
CA PRO A 385 -36.66 41.72 -18.13
C PRO A 385 -37.92 41.90 -19.01
N GLN A 386 -37.78 41.92 -20.33
CA GLN A 386 -38.84 42.00 -21.33
C GLN A 386 -38.41 41.19 -22.56
N VAL A 387 -39.32 40.43 -23.17
CA VAL A 387 -39.05 39.71 -24.43
C VAL A 387 -39.12 40.69 -25.61
N ALA A 388 -38.17 40.58 -26.54
CA ALA A 388 -38.15 41.33 -27.80
C ALA A 388 -38.07 40.37 -28.99
N ALA A 389 -38.70 40.74 -30.10
CA ALA A 389 -38.67 39.95 -31.34
C ALA A 389 -37.36 40.20 -32.12
N ASP A 390 -36.25 39.69 -31.60
CA ASP A 390 -34.90 39.83 -32.17
C ASP A 390 -34.18 38.49 -32.48
N GLY A 391 -34.89 37.36 -32.42
CA GLY A 391 -34.36 36.03 -32.72
C GLY A 391 -33.61 35.36 -31.56
N ARG A 392 -33.92 35.72 -30.30
CA ARG A 392 -33.21 35.25 -29.10
C ARG A 392 -34.17 34.96 -27.94
N LEU A 393 -34.15 33.74 -27.43
CA LEU A 393 -35.05 33.35 -26.34
C LEU A 393 -34.61 33.92 -24.98
N GLN A 394 -35.56 34.53 -24.27
CA GLN A 394 -35.36 35.30 -23.04
C GLN A 394 -36.46 34.96 -22.02
N VAL A 395 -36.12 34.70 -20.75
CA VAL A 395 -37.07 34.14 -19.75
C VAL A 395 -36.87 34.73 -18.34
N LEU A 396 -37.94 34.83 -17.54
CA LEU A 396 -37.95 35.37 -16.17
C LEU A 396 -37.94 34.28 -15.06
N PRO A 397 -37.30 34.53 -13.90
CA PRO A 397 -37.26 33.56 -12.79
C PRO A 397 -38.62 33.23 -12.15
N ARG A 398 -38.78 31.97 -11.72
CA ARG A 398 -39.91 31.44 -10.92
C ARG A 398 -41.32 31.62 -11.52
N ARG A 399 -41.46 31.72 -12.84
CA ARG A 399 -42.70 31.34 -13.55
C ARG A 399 -42.51 30.04 -14.33
N PRO A 400 -43.51 29.16 -14.41
CA PRO A 400 -43.47 28.01 -15.30
C PRO A 400 -43.67 28.48 -16.75
N PHE A 401 -42.87 27.92 -17.66
CA PHE A 401 -43.13 27.88 -19.09
C PHE A 401 -43.17 26.41 -19.51
N ASN A 402 -43.81 26.10 -20.64
CA ASN A 402 -43.98 24.74 -21.11
C ASN A 402 -43.31 24.53 -22.47
N LEU A 403 -42.66 23.39 -22.65
CA LEU A 403 -42.00 23.00 -23.88
C LEU A 403 -42.72 21.77 -24.44
N CYS A 404 -43.44 21.94 -25.53
CA CYS A 404 -44.24 20.89 -26.16
C CYS A 404 -43.71 20.59 -27.57
N TYR A 405 -43.41 19.32 -27.86
CA TYR A 405 -43.17 18.86 -29.22
C TYR A 405 -44.52 18.63 -29.94
N THR A 406 -44.67 19.17 -31.15
CA THR A 406 -45.79 18.90 -32.05
C THR A 406 -45.28 18.28 -33.34
N ASP A 407 -45.78 17.09 -33.67
CA ASP A 407 -45.61 16.48 -34.99
C ASP A 407 -46.53 17.18 -36.01
N SER A 408 -46.08 17.29 -37.25
CA SER A 408 -46.86 17.85 -38.36
C SER A 408 -46.61 17.10 -39.67
N LEU A 409 -46.48 15.77 -39.62
CA LEU A 409 -46.55 14.93 -40.81
C LEU A 409 -48.00 14.56 -41.13
N ASP A 410 -48.64 15.33 -42.01
CA ASP A 410 -49.82 14.90 -42.75
C ASP A 410 -49.42 13.95 -43.90
N GLY A 411 -49.72 12.65 -43.86
CA GLY A 411 -50.42 11.96 -42.77
C GLY A 411 -50.23 10.44 -42.78
N HIS A 412 -50.10 9.86 -41.59
CA HIS A 412 -51.26 9.22 -40.94
C HIS A 412 -50.89 8.65 -39.55
N GLY A 413 -51.07 9.43 -38.49
CA GLY A 413 -50.89 8.97 -37.11
C GLY A 413 -51.34 10.02 -36.09
N SER A 414 -51.67 9.59 -34.86
CA SER A 414 -52.01 10.48 -33.75
C SER A 414 -50.92 10.43 -32.69
N THR A 415 -50.02 11.42 -32.69
CA THR A 415 -49.09 11.66 -31.60
C THR A 415 -49.76 12.50 -30.50
N THR A 416 -49.71 12.06 -29.25
CA THR A 416 -50.04 12.91 -28.10
C THR A 416 -48.87 13.83 -27.77
N ASP A 417 -49.14 15.11 -27.50
CA ASP A 417 -48.14 16.09 -27.09
C ASP A 417 -47.31 15.60 -25.90
N LEU A 418 -45.98 15.72 -26.00
CA LEU A 418 -45.10 15.57 -24.85
C LEU A 418 -44.68 16.97 -24.37
N CYS A 419 -45.36 17.43 -23.31
CA CYS A 419 -45.11 18.68 -22.61
C CYS A 419 -44.48 18.39 -21.23
N VAL A 420 -43.60 19.27 -20.72
CA VAL A 420 -42.85 19.02 -19.47
C VAL A 420 -42.82 20.25 -18.56
N ASP A 421 -43.67 20.26 -17.53
CA ASP A 421 -43.68 21.31 -16.50
C ASP A 421 -42.48 21.21 -15.54
N ARG A 422 -41.99 22.36 -15.06
CA ARG A 422 -40.98 22.47 -13.99
C ARG A 422 -41.27 23.62 -13.02
N HIS A 423 -40.79 23.47 -11.79
CA HIS A 423 -40.97 24.37 -10.65
C HIS A 423 -39.66 24.46 -9.85
N ALA A 424 -39.47 25.51 -9.04
CA ALA A 424 -38.31 25.66 -8.14
C ALA A 424 -38.70 26.17 -6.74
N ARG A 425 -38.06 25.61 -5.70
CA ARG A 425 -38.05 26.05 -4.28
C ARG A 425 -36.68 25.68 -3.67
N GLY A 426 -36.25 26.35 -2.60
CA GLY A 426 -34.92 26.21 -1.97
C GLY A 426 -34.95 25.67 -0.53
N HIS A 427 -33.82 25.83 0.18
CA HIS A 427 -33.45 25.22 1.47
C HIS A 427 -33.14 23.71 1.43
N ASP A 428 -31.89 23.35 1.12
CA ASP A 428 -31.41 21.95 1.10
C ASP A 428 -29.92 21.75 1.45
N ALA A 429 -29.28 22.69 2.16
CA ALA A 429 -27.85 22.64 2.49
C ALA A 429 -27.41 21.39 3.30
N VAL A 430 -26.42 20.64 2.77
CA VAL A 430 -25.81 19.42 3.33
C VAL A 430 -24.29 19.52 3.33
N LEU A 431 -23.66 19.32 4.50
CA LEU A 431 -22.22 19.17 4.69
C LEU A 431 -21.85 17.67 4.76
N GLN A 432 -20.70 17.30 4.20
CA GLN A 432 -20.07 15.98 4.34
C GLN A 432 -18.55 16.13 4.45
N VAL A 433 -17.92 15.45 5.41
CA VAL A 433 -16.45 15.41 5.54
C VAL A 433 -15.93 13.98 5.62
N SER A 434 -14.61 13.81 5.49
CA SER A 434 -13.97 12.50 5.66
C SER A 434 -14.16 11.97 7.09
N LYS A 435 -14.14 10.66 7.31
CA LYS A 435 -14.46 10.07 8.63
C LYS A 435 -13.22 9.77 9.48
N VAL A 436 -12.14 9.35 8.85
CA VAL A 436 -10.84 9.05 9.47
C VAL A 436 -9.71 9.56 8.58
N ILE A 437 -8.68 10.19 9.17
CA ILE A 437 -7.47 10.67 8.48
C ILE A 437 -6.21 10.39 9.32
N GLU A 438 -5.04 10.36 8.67
CA GLU A 438 -3.71 10.43 9.32
C GLU A 438 -3.22 11.91 9.34
N PRO A 439 -2.26 12.28 10.23
CA PRO A 439 -1.44 13.48 10.05
C PRO A 439 -0.62 13.41 8.75
N GLY A 440 -0.71 14.44 7.92
CA GLY A 440 -0.10 14.48 6.58
C GLY A 440 -1.00 13.99 5.44
N ASP A 441 -2.12 13.32 5.73
CA ASP A 441 -3.11 12.93 4.70
C ASP A 441 -4.07 14.10 4.38
N THR A 442 -4.92 13.92 3.36
CA THR A 442 -5.87 14.98 2.94
C THR A 442 -7.22 14.84 3.65
N LEU A 443 -7.74 15.92 4.23
CA LEU A 443 -9.13 16.01 4.65
C LEU A 443 -9.99 16.52 3.49
N TRP A 444 -10.77 15.63 2.88
CA TRP A 444 -11.74 15.98 1.85
C TRP A 444 -13.06 16.47 2.47
N LEU A 445 -13.55 17.59 1.95
CA LEU A 445 -14.74 18.32 2.39
C LEU A 445 -15.72 18.48 1.20
N ARG A 446 -17.02 18.48 1.48
CA ARG A 446 -18.06 18.84 0.51
C ARG A 446 -19.25 19.53 1.18
N VAL A 447 -19.69 20.64 0.60
CA VAL A 447 -21.00 21.24 0.84
C VAL A 447 -21.85 21.10 -0.43
N ARG A 448 -23.12 20.73 -0.29
CA ARG A 448 -24.14 20.89 -1.34
C ARG A 448 -25.16 21.91 -0.88
N ASP A 449 -25.41 22.92 -1.70
CA ASP A 449 -26.27 24.06 -1.38
C ASP A 449 -26.78 24.68 -2.70
N ARG A 450 -28.11 24.77 -2.86
CA ARG A 450 -28.76 25.28 -4.08
C ARG A 450 -29.02 26.78 -4.10
N ASP A 451 -28.82 27.45 -2.97
CA ASP A 451 -29.09 28.87 -2.84
C ASP A 451 -27.78 29.71 -3.01
N LEU A 452 -26.60 29.08 -2.93
CA LEU A 452 -25.26 29.63 -3.14
C LEU A 452 -24.73 29.41 -4.58
N ASN A 453 -24.71 30.47 -5.40
CA ASN A 453 -24.19 30.66 -6.79
C ASN A 453 -25.07 31.60 -7.64
N ARG A 454 -26.07 32.26 -7.05
CA ARG A 454 -27.18 32.84 -7.85
C ARG A 454 -26.92 34.22 -8.42
N ASP A 455 -25.98 35.00 -7.93
CA ASP A 455 -25.54 36.20 -8.64
C ASP A 455 -24.41 35.86 -9.62
N SER A 456 -24.77 35.64 -10.88
CA SER A 456 -23.82 35.37 -11.98
C SER A 456 -22.72 36.43 -12.21
N ALA A 457 -22.77 37.58 -11.51
CA ALA A 457 -21.70 38.57 -11.53
C ALA A 457 -20.60 38.33 -10.48
N LEU A 458 -20.78 37.41 -9.53
CA LEU A 458 -19.85 37.12 -8.44
C LEU A 458 -19.65 35.60 -8.27
N VAL A 459 -18.40 35.18 -8.06
CA VAL A 459 -18.13 33.81 -7.58
C VAL A 459 -18.41 33.79 -6.08
N GLU A 460 -19.57 33.27 -5.71
CA GLU A 460 -19.92 32.97 -4.32
C GLU A 460 -19.08 31.76 -3.87
N HIS A 461 -18.35 31.86 -2.76
CA HIS A 461 -17.58 30.75 -2.18
C HIS A 461 -18.21 30.30 -0.86
N GLY A 462 -18.30 28.98 -0.63
CA GLY A 462 -18.76 28.44 0.65
C GLY A 462 -17.63 28.47 1.68
N MET A 463 -17.84 29.07 2.85
CA MET A 463 -16.86 29.02 3.95
C MET A 463 -17.21 27.91 4.93
N VAL A 464 -16.21 27.12 5.35
CA VAL A 464 -16.34 26.16 6.45
C VAL A 464 -15.29 26.41 7.52
N THR A 465 -15.70 26.37 8.78
CA THR A 465 -14.81 26.47 9.93
C THR A 465 -14.47 25.07 10.42
N LEU A 466 -13.19 24.71 10.39
CA LEU A 466 -12.65 23.50 10.99
C LEU A 466 -12.20 23.82 12.42
N GLN A 467 -12.49 22.95 13.38
CA GLN A 467 -12.09 23.07 14.77
C GLN A 467 -11.36 21.80 15.25
N VAL A 468 -10.25 21.98 15.96
CA VAL A 468 -9.46 20.92 16.61
C VAL A 468 -9.09 21.41 18.00
N GLY A 469 -9.69 20.81 19.04
CA GLY A 469 -9.64 21.36 20.40
C GLY A 469 -10.18 22.80 20.45
N ASP A 470 -9.38 23.72 21.00
CA ASP A 470 -9.68 25.17 21.01
C ASP A 470 -9.21 25.91 19.73
N SER A 471 -8.48 25.24 18.82
CA SER A 471 -7.97 25.83 17.58
C SER A 471 -9.04 25.82 16.49
N THR A 472 -9.09 26.89 15.68
CA THR A 472 -10.02 27.01 14.55
C THR A 472 -9.31 27.48 13.28
N LEU A 473 -9.77 26.99 12.13
CA LEU A 473 -9.28 27.30 10.78
C LEU A 473 -10.47 27.48 9.84
N ASP A 474 -10.68 28.70 9.34
CA ASP A 474 -11.64 28.95 8.26
C ASP A 474 -11.01 28.56 6.90
N HIS A 475 -11.76 27.79 6.11
CA HIS A 475 -11.37 27.35 4.78
C HIS A 475 -12.47 27.66 3.77
N TRP A 476 -12.07 28.14 2.60
CA TRP A 476 -12.99 28.44 1.49
C TRP A 476 -13.07 27.24 0.55
N LEU A 477 -14.28 26.84 0.21
CA LEU A 477 -14.58 25.78 -0.74
C LEU A 477 -14.77 26.39 -2.14
N ASP A 478 -14.27 25.70 -3.15
CA ASP A 478 -14.42 26.11 -4.55
C ASP A 478 -15.60 25.41 -5.22
N ALA A 479 -16.31 26.13 -6.09
CA ALA A 479 -17.35 25.57 -6.94
C ALA A 479 -16.71 24.62 -7.97
N VAL A 480 -16.96 23.31 -7.83
CA VAL A 480 -16.37 22.28 -8.71
C VAL A 480 -16.91 22.41 -10.15
N ASP A 481 -18.16 22.82 -10.26
CA ASP A 481 -18.86 23.21 -11.48
C ASP A 481 -19.97 24.17 -11.05
N PRO A 482 -20.05 25.43 -11.56
CA PRO A 482 -21.12 26.36 -11.18
C PRO A 482 -22.53 25.91 -11.62
N ALA A 483 -22.64 24.86 -12.45
CA ALA A 483 -23.91 24.21 -12.78
C ALA A 483 -24.29 23.02 -11.87
N LEU A 484 -23.39 22.63 -10.95
CA LEU A 484 -23.68 21.68 -9.89
C LEU A 484 -23.76 22.44 -8.57
N ASP A 485 -24.82 22.19 -7.81
CA ASP A 485 -25.09 22.81 -6.50
C ASP A 485 -24.15 22.24 -5.41
N SER A 486 -22.83 22.27 -5.63
CA SER A 486 -21.83 21.55 -4.84
C SER A 486 -20.43 22.18 -4.89
N TYR A 487 -19.89 22.41 -3.70
CA TYR A 487 -18.56 22.96 -3.43
C TYR A 487 -17.71 21.88 -2.76
N ASP A 488 -16.48 21.68 -3.24
CA ASP A 488 -15.51 20.78 -2.61
C ASP A 488 -14.36 21.59 -2.00
N GLY A 489 -13.68 20.99 -1.03
CA GLY A 489 -12.42 21.47 -0.50
C GLY A 489 -11.50 20.33 -0.13
N THR A 490 -10.21 20.65 -0.08
CA THR A 490 -9.15 19.75 0.38
C THR A 490 -8.25 20.52 1.33
N VAL A 491 -8.26 20.14 2.60
CA VAL A 491 -7.33 20.68 3.59
C VAL A 491 -6.28 19.61 3.85
N SER A 492 -5.01 19.88 3.55
CA SER A 492 -3.92 18.99 3.97
C SER A 492 -3.81 19.02 5.49
N SER A 493 -3.70 17.86 6.14
CA SER A 493 -3.41 17.80 7.57
C SER A 493 -1.89 17.84 7.82
N SER A 494 -1.49 18.11 9.06
CA SER A 494 -0.09 18.23 9.48
C SER A 494 0.03 17.96 10.98
N SER A 495 1.13 17.35 11.43
CA SER A 495 1.52 17.28 12.84
C SER A 495 2.50 18.39 13.26
N ASN A 496 3.04 19.15 12.30
CA ASN A 496 4.09 20.15 12.53
C ASN A 496 3.51 21.56 12.65
N THR A 497 3.66 22.15 13.84
CA THR A 497 3.08 23.42 14.31
C THR A 497 3.37 24.66 13.46
N THR A 498 4.29 24.57 12.49
CA THR A 498 4.71 25.69 11.63
C THR A 498 3.97 25.77 10.27
N GLY A 499 3.14 24.77 9.93
CA GLY A 499 2.51 24.65 8.62
C GLY A 499 1.39 25.66 8.34
N PHE A 500 1.72 26.82 7.76
CA PHE A 500 0.73 27.78 7.24
C PHE A 500 -0.14 27.16 6.15
N GLY A 501 -1.46 27.11 6.38
CA GLY A 501 -2.45 26.60 5.42
C GLY A 501 -2.78 25.10 5.54
N ALA A 502 -2.12 24.38 6.46
CA ALA A 502 -2.48 23.00 6.80
C ALA A 502 -3.30 22.94 8.10
N LEU A 503 -4.18 21.95 8.22
CA LEU A 503 -4.89 21.66 9.46
C LEU A 503 -3.95 20.93 10.42
N GLN A 504 -3.61 21.56 11.53
CA GLN A 504 -2.76 20.94 12.55
C GLN A 504 -3.57 19.93 13.36
N VAL A 505 -3.08 18.69 13.40
CA VAL A 505 -3.70 17.53 14.05
C VAL A 505 -2.66 16.56 14.59
N THR A 506 -3.01 15.88 15.67
CA THR A 506 -2.25 14.80 16.29
C THR A 506 -3.12 13.53 16.39
N PRO A 507 -2.53 12.32 16.50
CA PRO A 507 -3.29 11.09 16.68
C PRO A 507 -4.21 11.16 17.91
N GLY A 508 -5.49 10.82 17.72
CA GLY A 508 -6.54 10.93 18.74
C GLY A 508 -7.40 12.21 18.64
N ASP A 509 -7.01 13.19 17.83
CA ASP A 509 -7.80 14.42 17.64
C ASP A 509 -9.17 14.18 16.97
N TRP A 510 -10.10 15.09 17.27
CA TRP A 510 -11.41 15.18 16.62
C TRP A 510 -11.50 16.48 15.84
N VAL A 511 -11.58 16.38 14.51
CA VAL A 511 -11.84 17.52 13.64
C VAL A 511 -13.34 17.72 13.53
N ILE A 512 -13.85 18.81 14.07
CA ILE A 512 -15.25 19.23 13.90
C ILE A 512 -15.31 20.26 12.78
N VAL A 513 -16.05 19.98 11.71
CA VAL A 513 -16.22 20.92 10.59
C VAL A 513 -17.63 21.49 10.62
N SER A 514 -17.73 22.82 10.50
CA SER A 514 -18.98 23.57 10.55
C SER A 514 -19.20 24.36 9.25
N TYR A 515 -20.41 24.31 8.70
CA TYR A 515 -20.89 25.17 7.62
C TYR A 515 -22.04 26.06 8.13
N LEU A 516 -22.03 27.34 7.76
CA LEU A 516 -23.07 28.31 8.12
C LEU A 516 -23.86 28.70 6.87
N ASP A 517 -25.10 28.19 6.74
CA ASP A 517 -26.06 28.69 5.76
C ASP A 517 -26.54 30.09 6.21
N THR A 518 -26.32 31.07 5.35
CA THR A 518 -26.68 32.50 5.54
C THR A 518 -27.70 33.00 4.52
N ALA A 519 -28.15 32.17 3.57
CA ALA A 519 -28.93 32.59 2.40
C ALA A 519 -30.45 32.72 2.65
N ALA A 520 -30.86 32.89 3.91
CA ALA A 520 -32.26 33.01 4.28
C ALA A 520 -32.82 34.41 4.01
N ALA A 521 -33.81 34.52 3.13
CA ALA A 521 -34.56 35.75 2.83
C ALA A 521 -35.42 36.31 4.00
N ALA A 522 -35.17 35.86 5.24
CA ALA A 522 -35.80 36.29 6.48
C ALA A 522 -34.81 36.43 7.67
N GLY A 523 -33.52 36.12 7.50
CA GLY A 523 -32.49 36.31 8.54
C GLY A 523 -32.35 35.21 9.59
N ASP A 524 -32.91 34.02 9.37
CA ASP A 524 -32.59 32.82 10.15
C ASP A 524 -31.24 32.23 9.70
N PHE A 525 -30.43 31.73 10.64
CA PHE A 525 -29.14 31.10 10.37
C PHE A 525 -29.17 29.60 10.71
N ILE A 526 -28.57 28.76 9.87
CA ILE A 526 -28.49 27.31 10.13
C ILE A 526 -27.04 26.85 10.07
N ILE A 527 -26.55 26.30 11.18
CA ILE A 527 -25.25 25.63 11.23
C ILE A 527 -25.44 24.14 10.92
N ARG A 528 -24.59 23.60 10.05
CA ARG A 528 -24.41 22.15 9.81
C ARG A 528 -23.04 21.75 10.36
N THR A 529 -22.95 20.60 11.01
CA THR A 529 -21.68 20.04 11.48
C THR A 529 -21.51 18.57 11.07
N ASP A 530 -20.27 18.18 10.83
CA ASP A 530 -19.84 16.79 10.61
C ASP A 530 -18.40 16.62 11.12
N THR A 531 -17.97 15.39 11.42
CA THR A 531 -16.69 15.13 12.11
C THR A 531 -15.78 14.12 11.40
N SER A 532 -14.47 14.29 11.61
CA SER A 532 -13.41 13.31 11.32
C SER A 532 -12.65 12.98 12.60
N ILE A 533 -12.23 11.73 12.75
CA ILE A 533 -11.25 11.30 13.76
C ILE A 533 -9.86 11.29 13.12
N VAL A 534 -8.82 11.58 13.91
CA VAL A 534 -7.43 11.44 13.50
C VAL A 534 -6.82 10.20 14.17
N ILE A 535 -6.22 9.33 13.38
CA ILE A 535 -5.48 8.14 13.84
C ILE A 535 -3.99 8.32 13.60
N GLU A 536 -3.16 7.45 14.19
CA GLU A 536 -1.72 7.49 13.95
C GLU A 536 -1.36 7.04 12.54
N ARG A 537 -1.82 5.84 12.15
CA ARG A 537 -1.52 5.26 10.84
C ARG A 537 -2.55 4.20 10.45
N PHE A 538 -3.00 4.17 9.21
CA PHE A 538 -3.81 3.05 8.70
C PHE A 538 -2.96 1.77 8.63
N GLY A 539 -3.54 0.66 9.07
CA GLY A 539 -2.91 -0.64 9.15
C GLY A 539 -2.10 -0.90 10.44
N ASP A 540 -1.58 0.14 11.11
CA ASP A 540 -1.03 -0.03 12.47
C ASP A 540 -2.14 -0.55 13.39
N ALA A 541 -1.92 -1.72 13.98
CA ALA A 541 -2.95 -2.48 14.69
C ALA A 541 -2.61 -2.72 16.16
N ASP A 542 -1.42 -2.38 16.63
CA ASP A 542 -1.09 -2.37 18.06
C ASP A 542 -0.74 -0.98 18.64
N GLY A 543 -0.64 0.04 17.79
CA GLY A 543 -0.46 1.44 18.17
C GLY A 543 1.01 1.79 18.46
N ASN A 544 1.92 1.35 17.59
CA ASN A 544 3.37 1.61 17.72
C ASN A 544 3.95 2.58 16.67
N GLY A 545 3.14 3.07 15.74
CA GLY A 545 3.51 4.00 14.67
C GLY A 545 4.15 3.34 13.44
N LEU A 546 4.66 2.11 13.58
CA LEU A 546 5.21 1.33 12.47
C LEU A 546 4.09 0.56 11.75
N LEU A 547 4.39 0.09 10.54
CA LEU A 547 3.52 -0.80 9.78
C LEU A 547 4.33 -2.03 9.40
N GLN A 548 3.98 -3.20 9.94
CA GLN A 548 4.80 -4.41 9.92
C GLN A 548 3.96 -5.66 9.55
N ALA A 549 4.62 -6.81 9.33
CA ALA A 549 3.90 -8.08 9.22
C ALA A 549 3.24 -8.52 10.56
N PHE A 550 3.68 -7.94 11.68
CA PHE A 550 3.13 -8.19 13.01
C PHE A 550 1.68 -7.67 13.14
N ASP A 551 1.38 -6.49 12.59
CA ASP A 551 0.03 -5.92 12.58
C ASP A 551 -1.00 -6.83 11.94
N ALA A 552 -0.65 -7.49 10.82
CA ALA A 552 -1.53 -8.47 10.19
C ALA A 552 -1.87 -9.64 11.13
N ASN A 553 -0.94 -10.06 11.99
CA ASN A 553 -1.21 -11.04 13.06
C ASN A 553 -2.09 -10.45 14.18
N VAL A 554 -1.90 -9.18 14.56
CA VAL A 554 -2.75 -8.50 15.55
C VAL A 554 -4.20 -8.37 15.04
N ILE A 555 -4.39 -8.00 13.78
CA ILE A 555 -5.69 -7.98 13.08
C ILE A 555 -6.33 -9.39 13.06
N LEU A 556 -5.57 -10.42 12.65
CA LEU A 556 -6.07 -11.81 12.65
C LEU A 556 -6.47 -12.28 14.06
N ARG A 557 -5.72 -11.88 15.09
CA ARG A 557 -6.04 -12.15 16.50
C ARG A 557 -7.29 -11.41 16.95
N HIS A 558 -7.50 -10.15 16.54
CA HIS A 558 -8.75 -9.42 16.79
C HIS A 558 -9.96 -10.19 16.24
N VAL A 559 -9.88 -10.73 15.02
CA VAL A 559 -11.03 -11.42 14.39
C VAL A 559 -11.48 -12.64 15.21
N VAL A 560 -10.55 -13.42 15.76
CA VAL A 560 -10.89 -14.60 16.60
C VAL A 560 -11.12 -14.25 18.08
N GLN A 561 -10.53 -13.15 18.56
CA GLN A 561 -10.71 -12.61 19.90
C GLN A 561 -10.66 -11.07 19.89
N PRO A 562 -11.80 -10.39 19.75
CA PRO A 562 -11.85 -8.93 19.67
C PRO A 562 -11.16 -8.27 20.87
N ALA A 563 -10.16 -7.44 20.57
CA ALA A 563 -9.24 -6.85 21.54
C ALA A 563 -8.86 -5.39 21.22
N LEU A 564 -9.00 -4.95 19.97
CA LEU A 564 -8.76 -3.55 19.56
C LEU A 564 -10.01 -2.71 19.82
N SER A 565 -9.83 -1.42 20.07
CA SER A 565 -10.92 -0.46 20.29
C SER A 565 -10.51 0.93 19.79
N GLY A 566 -11.35 1.95 19.94
CA GLY A 566 -10.94 3.34 19.69
C GLY A 566 -10.22 3.57 18.35
N ALA A 567 -9.01 4.13 18.43
CA ALA A 567 -8.16 4.45 17.27
C ALA A 567 -7.59 3.20 16.59
N ASP A 568 -7.02 2.27 17.35
CA ASP A 568 -6.44 1.00 16.87
C ASP A 568 -7.47 0.15 16.10
N SER A 569 -8.75 0.15 16.49
CA SER A 569 -9.81 -0.52 15.71
C SER A 569 -10.25 0.23 14.45
N LEU A 570 -9.94 1.53 14.31
CA LEU A 570 -10.17 2.31 13.08
C LEU A 570 -8.97 2.18 12.13
N ALA A 571 -7.76 2.24 12.68
CA ALA A 571 -6.50 2.01 11.97
C ALA A 571 -6.42 0.61 11.34
N ALA A 572 -6.81 -0.42 12.10
CA ALA A 572 -6.90 -1.81 11.63
C ALA A 572 -7.96 -2.07 10.54
N ASN A 573 -8.83 -1.10 10.20
CA ASN A 573 -9.84 -1.23 9.16
C ASN A 573 -9.43 -0.45 7.90
N VAL A 574 -8.91 -1.17 6.91
CA VAL A 574 -8.23 -0.58 5.73
C VAL A 574 -8.99 -0.78 4.42
N ASP A 575 -10.14 -1.46 4.45
CA ASP A 575 -11.00 -1.69 3.29
C ASP A 575 -11.68 -0.41 2.75
N SER A 576 -12.28 -0.49 1.55
CA SER A 576 -12.95 0.66 0.91
C SER A 576 -14.31 1.04 1.53
N LEU A 577 -14.75 0.31 2.57
CA LEU A 577 -16.00 0.50 3.29
C LEU A 577 -15.76 1.09 4.70
N ALA A 578 -14.50 1.12 5.14
CA ALA A 578 -14.06 1.73 6.39
C ALA A 578 -14.47 3.21 6.50
N PRO A 579 -14.78 3.70 7.71
CA PRO A 579 -14.85 2.98 8.99
C PRO A 579 -16.21 2.26 9.22
N MET A 580 -17.04 2.11 8.19
CA MET A 580 -18.42 1.56 8.31
C MET A 580 -18.49 0.03 8.20
N SER A 581 -17.41 -0.61 7.77
CA SER A 581 -17.13 -2.05 7.89
C SER A 581 -16.68 -2.41 9.31
N ALA A 582 -16.57 -3.72 9.60
CA ALA A 582 -15.87 -4.23 10.77
C ALA A 582 -14.49 -4.73 10.35
N VAL A 583 -13.51 -4.76 11.27
CA VAL A 583 -12.17 -5.35 11.03
C VAL A 583 -12.28 -6.84 10.69
N THR A 584 -11.52 -7.30 9.70
CA THR A 584 -11.61 -8.64 9.11
C THR A 584 -10.23 -9.25 8.78
N PRO A 585 -10.16 -10.54 8.37
CA PRO A 585 -8.93 -11.10 7.80
C PRO A 585 -8.56 -10.49 6.43
N LEU A 586 -9.48 -9.79 5.76
CA LEU A 586 -9.20 -9.11 4.49
C LEU A 586 -8.34 -7.86 4.72
N ASP A 587 -8.53 -7.15 5.84
CA ASP A 587 -7.68 -6.04 6.27
C ASP A 587 -6.23 -6.50 6.49
N ALA A 588 -6.05 -7.61 7.23
CA ALA A 588 -4.74 -8.25 7.39
C ALA A 588 -4.11 -8.65 6.04
N ALA A 589 -4.90 -9.14 5.08
CA ALA A 589 -4.40 -9.49 3.74
C ALA A 589 -4.02 -8.24 2.92
N MET A 590 -4.77 -7.14 3.03
CA MET A 590 -4.41 -5.85 2.43
C MET A 590 -3.15 -5.27 3.05
N LEU A 591 -2.95 -5.44 4.36
CA LEU A 591 -1.74 -5.05 5.07
C LEU A 591 -0.52 -5.85 4.59
N LEU A 592 -0.62 -7.17 4.52
CA LEU A 592 0.45 -8.00 3.94
C LEU A 592 0.76 -7.59 2.50
N GLN A 593 -0.27 -7.26 1.69
CA GLN A 593 -0.09 -6.73 0.33
C GLN A 593 0.66 -5.39 0.31
N GLN A 594 0.37 -4.47 1.24
CA GLN A 594 1.11 -3.22 1.40
C GLN A 594 2.58 -3.48 1.81
N ARG A 595 2.83 -4.39 2.75
CA ARG A 595 4.19 -4.73 3.22
C ARG A 595 5.07 -5.37 2.14
N VAL A 596 4.51 -6.22 1.27
CA VAL A 596 5.25 -6.80 0.12
C VAL A 596 5.22 -5.93 -1.13
N GLY A 597 4.66 -4.70 -1.07
CA GLY A 597 4.64 -3.73 -2.17
C GLY A 597 3.62 -4.02 -3.28
N LEU A 598 2.71 -4.99 -3.11
CA LEU A 598 1.55 -5.21 -3.99
C LEU A 598 0.50 -4.10 -3.86
N ARG A 599 0.63 -3.24 -2.85
CA ARG A 599 -0.12 -1.97 -2.67
C ARG A 599 0.83 -0.87 -2.20
N SER A 600 0.50 0.37 -2.56
CA SER A 600 1.22 1.59 -2.12
C SER A 600 0.37 2.49 -1.21
N ARG A 601 -0.96 2.37 -1.23
CA ARG A 601 -1.90 2.98 -0.28
C ARG A 601 -3.06 2.03 0.00
N PHE A 602 -3.68 2.17 1.16
CA PHE A 602 -4.84 1.38 1.53
C PHE A 602 -6.14 1.84 0.84
N PRO A 603 -7.07 0.93 0.51
CA PRO A 603 -8.36 1.30 -0.09
C PRO A 603 -9.18 2.32 0.71
N VAL A 604 -9.05 2.35 2.04
CA VAL A 604 -9.67 3.37 2.90
C VAL A 604 -9.25 4.81 2.56
N GLN A 605 -8.00 5.02 2.11
CA GLN A 605 -7.40 6.33 1.77
C GLN A 605 -7.68 6.81 0.33
N LEU A 606 -8.35 6.00 -0.49
CA LEU A 606 -8.65 6.37 -1.88
C LEU A 606 -9.97 7.14 -1.93
N ARG A 607 -10.04 8.29 -2.63
CA ARG A 607 -11.25 9.16 -2.71
C ARG A 607 -12.56 8.45 -3.14
N SER A 608 -12.47 7.25 -3.72
CA SER A 608 -13.61 6.35 -4.00
C SER A 608 -14.22 5.65 -2.77
N SER A 609 -13.51 5.61 -1.65
CA SER A 609 -13.88 4.97 -0.36
C SER A 609 -15.20 5.49 0.22
N VAL A 610 -15.77 4.75 1.17
CA VAL A 610 -16.84 5.25 2.06
C VAL A 610 -16.31 6.29 3.06
N ASN A 611 -15.00 6.27 3.35
CA ASN A 611 -14.34 7.23 4.23
C ASN A 611 -14.42 8.69 3.75
N HIS A 612 -14.72 8.95 2.47
CA HIS A 612 -14.63 10.30 1.87
C HIS A 612 -15.92 10.74 1.14
N PRO A 613 -16.19 12.06 1.04
CA PRO A 613 -17.34 12.58 0.28
C PRO A 613 -17.27 12.23 -1.21
N GLY A 614 -18.15 11.34 -1.68
CA GLY A 614 -18.18 10.86 -3.07
C GLY A 614 -19.14 11.65 -3.99
N PRO A 615 -18.94 11.66 -5.32
CA PRO A 615 -19.84 12.31 -6.30
C PRO A 615 -21.28 11.79 -6.24
N TYR A 616 -21.44 10.49 -6.02
CA TYR A 616 -22.74 9.82 -5.92
C TYR A 616 -23.42 10.14 -4.58
N LEU A 617 -24.73 10.43 -4.63
CA LEU A 617 -25.61 10.43 -3.45
C LEU A 617 -25.47 9.08 -2.72
N VAL A 618 -25.60 9.10 -1.38
CA VAL A 618 -25.15 8.01 -0.49
C VAL A 618 -25.82 6.68 -0.80
N ALA A 619 -25.19 5.90 -1.67
CA ALA A 619 -25.39 4.47 -1.79
C ALA A 619 -24.90 3.82 -0.48
N THR A 620 -25.77 3.04 0.14
CA THR A 620 -25.47 2.31 1.38
C THR A 620 -24.30 1.33 1.17
N VAL A 621 -23.70 0.88 2.27
CA VAL A 621 -22.65 -0.17 2.25
C VAL A 621 -23.11 -1.41 1.46
N ALA A 622 -24.40 -1.77 1.55
CA ALA A 622 -24.99 -2.85 0.78
C ALA A 622 -25.04 -2.57 -0.73
N GLU A 623 -25.43 -1.36 -1.15
CA GLU A 623 -25.49 -0.96 -2.56
C GLU A 623 -24.11 -0.81 -3.19
N ARG A 624 -23.11 -0.31 -2.43
CA ARG A 624 -21.70 -0.31 -2.84
C ARG A 624 -21.15 -1.74 -2.99
N LYS A 625 -21.40 -2.63 -2.02
CA LYS A 625 -21.00 -4.05 -2.14
C LYS A 625 -21.72 -4.79 -3.27
N ALA A 626 -22.95 -4.39 -3.62
CA ALA A 626 -23.70 -4.93 -4.75
C ALA A 626 -23.26 -4.39 -6.13
N SER A 627 -22.59 -3.23 -6.19
CA SER A 627 -22.11 -2.60 -7.43
C SER A 627 -20.63 -2.82 -7.72
N SER A 628 -19.85 -3.35 -6.76
CA SER A 628 -18.45 -3.74 -6.99
C SER A 628 -18.34 -4.88 -8.03
N PRO A 629 -17.60 -4.71 -9.14
CA PRO A 629 -17.56 -5.67 -10.24
C PRO A 629 -16.55 -6.83 -10.02
N SER A 630 -16.60 -7.48 -8.85
CA SER A 630 -15.68 -8.58 -8.50
C SER A 630 -16.39 -9.82 -7.95
N LYS A 631 -17.31 -10.42 -8.72
CA LYS A 631 -17.78 -11.79 -8.48
C LYS A 631 -16.69 -12.81 -8.86
N THR A 632 -15.63 -12.82 -8.06
CA THR A 632 -14.66 -13.91 -7.96
C THR A 632 -15.41 -15.23 -7.76
N ARG A 633 -14.89 -16.35 -8.29
CA ARG A 633 -15.48 -17.67 -8.03
C ARG A 633 -15.20 -18.11 -6.60
N ILE A 634 -16.03 -17.62 -5.68
CA ILE A 634 -16.07 -18.09 -4.30
C ILE A 634 -16.51 -19.56 -4.30
N ALA A 635 -15.80 -20.39 -3.54
CA ALA A 635 -16.12 -21.79 -3.32
C ALA A 635 -17.62 -22.00 -3.03
N THR A 636 -18.24 -22.94 -3.73
CA THR A 636 -19.66 -23.31 -3.52
C THR A 636 -19.83 -24.47 -2.56
N ARG A 637 -18.75 -25.20 -2.24
CA ARG A 637 -18.76 -26.43 -1.46
C ARG A 637 -17.53 -26.52 -0.55
N ALA A 638 -17.79 -26.81 0.73
CA ALA A 638 -16.79 -27.17 1.71
C ALA A 638 -16.93 -28.64 2.13
N SER A 639 -15.81 -29.33 2.37
CA SER A 639 -15.80 -30.73 2.81
C SER A 639 -14.66 -31.01 3.80
N LEU A 640 -15.00 -31.60 4.95
CA LEU A 640 -14.02 -32.07 5.94
C LEU A 640 -13.57 -33.50 5.60
N ARG A 641 -12.33 -33.65 5.14
CA ARG A 641 -11.69 -34.88 4.65
C ARG A 641 -10.60 -35.35 5.63
N VAL A 642 -10.55 -36.64 5.94
CA VAL A 642 -9.49 -37.22 6.80
C VAL A 642 -8.29 -37.62 5.92
N GLU A 643 -7.08 -37.27 6.35
CA GLU A 643 -5.81 -37.71 5.75
C GLU A 643 -4.84 -38.12 6.86
N GLY A 644 -4.62 -39.43 7.01
CA GLY A 644 -3.85 -39.97 8.13
C GLY A 644 -4.58 -39.73 9.46
N GLU A 645 -3.91 -39.07 10.41
CA GLU A 645 -4.50 -38.62 11.68
C GLU A 645 -5.07 -37.19 11.59
N ASP A 646 -4.91 -36.49 10.47
CA ASP A 646 -5.29 -35.09 10.30
C ASP A 646 -6.64 -34.93 9.57
N LEU A 647 -7.28 -33.77 9.76
CA LEU A 647 -8.54 -33.42 9.10
C LEU A 647 -8.38 -32.12 8.28
N LEU A 648 -8.55 -32.23 6.97
CA LEU A 648 -8.48 -31.11 6.03
C LEU A 648 -9.86 -30.49 5.80
N LEU A 649 -9.96 -29.16 5.90
CA LEU A 649 -11.07 -28.40 5.35
C LEU A 649 -10.79 -28.10 3.87
N TRP A 650 -11.50 -28.78 2.97
CA TRP A 650 -11.29 -28.68 1.53
C TRP A 650 -12.40 -27.89 0.84
N LEU A 651 -12.02 -26.92 -0.01
CA LEU A 651 -12.91 -26.10 -0.83
C LEU A 651 -12.85 -26.49 -2.32
N ASP A 652 -13.96 -26.31 -3.04
CA ASP A 652 -14.08 -26.65 -4.47
C ASP A 652 -13.43 -25.64 -5.42
N ASP A 653 -13.29 -24.37 -5.02
CA ASP A 653 -12.49 -23.36 -5.73
C ASP A 653 -11.90 -22.34 -4.73
N LEU A 654 -10.57 -22.33 -4.58
CA LEU A 654 -9.83 -21.33 -3.78
C LEU A 654 -9.43 -20.11 -4.61
N SER A 655 -9.71 -20.09 -5.92
CA SER A 655 -9.13 -19.10 -6.85
C SER A 655 -9.48 -17.66 -6.47
N GLY A 656 -8.46 -16.86 -6.14
CA GLY A 656 -8.62 -15.47 -5.71
C GLY A 656 -8.81 -15.28 -4.20
N THR A 657 -8.81 -16.34 -3.39
CA THR A 657 -8.78 -16.25 -1.93
C THR A 657 -7.47 -15.58 -1.48
N ILE A 658 -7.57 -14.44 -0.80
CA ILE A 658 -6.47 -13.79 -0.07
C ILE A 658 -6.75 -13.72 1.43
N ALA A 659 -8.01 -13.87 1.83
CA ALA A 659 -8.45 -13.85 3.22
C ALA A 659 -9.60 -14.83 3.46
N ALA A 660 -9.62 -15.46 4.63
CA ALA A 660 -10.71 -16.36 5.02
C ALA A 660 -11.01 -16.33 6.53
N GLU A 661 -12.26 -16.58 6.89
CA GLU A 661 -12.72 -16.72 8.26
C GLU A 661 -13.58 -17.98 8.38
N VAL A 662 -13.25 -18.88 9.31
CA VAL A 662 -13.86 -20.20 9.45
C VAL A 662 -14.34 -20.43 10.88
N GLU A 663 -15.56 -20.95 11.04
CA GLU A 663 -16.06 -21.48 12.31
C GLU A 663 -16.46 -22.95 12.16
N ILE A 664 -15.93 -23.81 13.03
CA ILE A 664 -16.29 -25.23 13.14
C ILE A 664 -16.69 -25.54 14.59
N ARG A 665 -17.70 -26.39 14.76
CA ARG A 665 -18.17 -26.90 16.06
C ARG A 665 -17.86 -28.37 16.23
N GLU A 666 -17.79 -28.81 17.49
CA GLU A 666 -17.65 -30.21 17.92
C GLU A 666 -16.53 -30.98 17.18
N LEU A 667 -15.36 -30.34 17.02
CA LEU A 667 -14.15 -30.91 16.44
C LEU A 667 -13.04 -31.00 17.48
N GLN A 668 -12.62 -32.23 17.80
CA GLN A 668 -11.42 -32.48 18.58
C GLN A 668 -10.21 -32.54 17.65
N ALA A 669 -9.22 -31.70 17.92
CA ALA A 669 -7.91 -31.68 17.28
C ALA A 669 -6.86 -31.24 18.30
N GLN A 670 -5.58 -31.48 18.00
CA GLN A 670 -4.47 -30.91 18.76
C GLN A 670 -4.29 -29.43 18.41
N ASP A 671 -4.25 -29.12 17.10
CA ASP A 671 -3.87 -27.81 16.56
C ASP A 671 -4.54 -27.55 15.19
N VAL A 672 -4.43 -26.33 14.65
CA VAL A 672 -4.87 -25.97 13.29
C VAL A 672 -3.92 -25.00 12.58
N GLU A 673 -3.46 -25.41 11.40
CA GLU A 673 -2.56 -24.67 10.51
C GLU A 673 -3.25 -24.29 9.18
N ALA A 674 -2.72 -23.28 8.48
CA ALA A 674 -3.08 -23.00 7.10
C ALA A 674 -2.58 -24.14 6.20
N ALA A 675 -3.46 -24.77 5.42
CA ALA A 675 -3.06 -25.87 4.53
C ALA A 675 -2.50 -25.38 3.17
N ALA A 676 -2.43 -24.06 2.97
CA ALA A 676 -1.83 -23.41 1.82
C ALA A 676 -0.71 -22.46 2.28
N SER A 677 0.42 -22.51 1.59
CA SER A 677 1.63 -21.72 1.88
C SER A 677 1.42 -20.22 1.66
N GLY A 678 2.10 -19.38 2.45
CA GLY A 678 2.05 -17.92 2.31
C GLY A 678 0.83 -17.27 2.96
N PHE A 679 0.17 -18.00 3.86
CA PHE A 679 -0.95 -17.51 4.68
C PHE A 679 -0.58 -17.50 6.16
N LEU A 680 -0.70 -16.34 6.79
CA LEU A 680 -0.74 -16.23 8.24
C LEU A 680 -2.07 -16.79 8.76
N ALA A 681 -2.03 -17.41 9.93
CA ALA A 681 -3.19 -17.98 10.59
C ALA A 681 -3.24 -17.56 12.06
N ALA A 682 -4.42 -17.15 12.53
CA ALA A 682 -4.72 -17.05 13.95
C ALA A 682 -5.95 -17.90 14.26
N HIS A 683 -5.95 -18.58 15.40
CA HIS A 683 -7.08 -19.42 15.81
C HIS A 683 -7.44 -19.20 17.28
N ARG A 684 -8.70 -19.51 17.61
CA ARG A 684 -9.19 -19.59 18.98
C ARG A 684 -10.06 -20.83 19.15
N ARG A 685 -9.84 -21.54 20.25
CA ARG A 685 -10.63 -22.72 20.65
C ARG A 685 -11.44 -22.42 21.91
N VAL A 686 -12.71 -22.82 21.92
CA VAL A 686 -13.60 -22.74 23.10
C VAL A 686 -14.37 -24.07 23.21
N GLY A 687 -13.92 -24.95 24.12
CA GLY A 687 -14.33 -26.35 24.09
C GLY A 687 -13.84 -27.02 22.80
N ASP A 688 -14.73 -27.69 22.07
CA ASP A 688 -14.43 -28.26 20.74
C ASP A 688 -14.96 -27.38 19.60
N ASN A 689 -15.20 -26.10 19.88
CA ASN A 689 -15.50 -25.07 18.88
C ASN A 689 -14.20 -24.34 18.48
N TRP A 690 -13.96 -24.23 17.18
CA TRP A 690 -12.81 -23.53 16.60
C TRP A 690 -13.28 -22.33 15.77
N HIS A 691 -12.60 -21.20 15.95
CA HIS A 691 -12.72 -20.00 15.13
C HIS A 691 -11.32 -19.70 14.58
N VAL A 692 -11.18 -19.64 13.26
CA VAL A 692 -9.88 -19.51 12.58
C VAL A 692 -9.96 -18.38 11.57
N ALA A 693 -8.96 -17.51 11.58
CA ALA A 693 -8.77 -16.40 10.64
C ALA A 693 -7.49 -16.64 9.83
N LEU A 694 -7.53 -16.32 8.54
CA LEU A 694 -6.46 -16.54 7.57
C LEU A 694 -6.25 -15.29 6.70
N ALA A 695 -5.01 -14.89 6.48
CA ALA A 695 -4.65 -13.82 5.54
C ALA A 695 -3.33 -14.13 4.81
N GLY A 696 -3.28 -13.87 3.51
CA GLY A 696 -2.09 -14.06 2.68
C GLY A 696 -1.96 -12.95 1.63
N ALA A 697 -0.72 -12.57 1.31
CA ALA A 697 -0.47 -11.48 0.36
C ALA A 697 -0.91 -11.83 -1.08
N LEU A 698 -0.76 -13.10 -1.48
CA LEU A 698 -1.03 -13.58 -2.83
C LEU A 698 -2.30 -14.45 -2.89
N PRO A 699 -3.08 -14.39 -3.99
CA PRO A 699 -4.28 -15.19 -4.16
C PRO A 699 -3.98 -16.68 -4.36
N LEU A 700 -4.72 -17.54 -3.67
CA LEU A 700 -4.75 -18.98 -3.92
C LEU A 700 -5.35 -19.30 -5.30
N THR A 701 -5.13 -20.53 -5.79
CA THR A 701 -5.64 -21.02 -7.08
C THR A 701 -6.12 -22.47 -7.03
N GLY A 702 -7.18 -22.78 -7.78
CA GLY A 702 -7.72 -24.13 -7.94
C GLY A 702 -8.43 -24.70 -6.70
N SER A 703 -8.83 -25.97 -6.75
CA SER A 703 -9.46 -26.64 -5.60
C SER A 703 -8.41 -27.21 -4.64
N GLY A 704 -8.55 -26.99 -3.33
CA GLY A 704 -7.54 -27.44 -2.36
C GLY A 704 -8.01 -27.43 -0.90
N PRO A 705 -7.14 -27.87 0.02
CA PRO A 705 -7.34 -27.66 1.45
C PRO A 705 -7.04 -26.21 1.82
N LEU A 706 -7.86 -25.63 2.69
CA LEU A 706 -7.70 -24.29 3.26
C LEU A 706 -7.06 -24.36 4.66
N LEU A 707 -7.51 -25.32 5.49
CA LEU A 707 -7.00 -25.59 6.83
C LEU A 707 -6.67 -27.07 7.01
N ARG A 708 -5.64 -27.36 7.80
CA ARG A 708 -5.34 -28.69 8.34
C ARG A 708 -5.49 -28.65 9.86
N PHE A 709 -6.37 -29.48 10.40
CA PHE A 709 -6.46 -29.74 11.83
C PHE A 709 -5.60 -30.96 12.15
N ARG A 710 -4.65 -30.82 13.09
CA ARG A 710 -3.65 -31.84 13.44
C ARG A 710 -4.20 -32.81 14.47
N GLN A 711 -3.95 -34.11 14.32
CA GLN A 711 -4.44 -35.18 15.21
C GLN A 711 -5.95 -35.04 15.51
N ALA A 712 -6.77 -35.02 14.45
CA ALA A 712 -8.14 -34.53 14.48
C ALA A 712 -9.20 -35.65 14.44
N ALA A 713 -9.85 -35.88 15.59
CA ALA A 713 -10.98 -36.78 15.74
C ALA A 713 -12.30 -36.09 15.33
N LYS A 714 -12.73 -36.32 14.09
CA LYS A 714 -14.03 -35.85 13.58
C LYS A 714 -15.19 -36.62 14.24
N SER A 715 -16.03 -35.91 14.99
CA SER A 715 -17.25 -36.46 15.59
C SER A 715 -18.42 -36.49 14.58
N PRO A 716 -19.50 -37.23 14.85
CA PRO A 716 -20.75 -37.14 14.08
C PRO A 716 -21.42 -35.77 14.16
N GLU A 717 -21.09 -34.97 15.18
CA GLU A 717 -21.66 -33.65 15.46
C GLU A 717 -20.77 -32.52 14.88
N THR A 718 -19.56 -32.86 14.39
CA THR A 718 -18.64 -31.90 13.76
C THR A 718 -19.30 -31.19 12.59
N THR A 719 -19.54 -29.89 12.76
CA THR A 719 -20.26 -29.07 11.77
C THR A 719 -19.48 -27.80 11.45
N ILE A 720 -19.38 -27.48 10.15
CA ILE A 720 -18.89 -26.17 9.73
C ILE A 720 -20.04 -25.18 9.92
N LYS A 721 -19.89 -24.23 10.84
CA LYS A 721 -20.90 -23.22 11.17
C LYS A 721 -20.90 -22.09 10.14
N ARG A 722 -19.71 -21.67 9.68
CA ARG A 722 -19.51 -20.50 8.82
C ARG A 722 -18.19 -20.59 8.07
N ILE A 723 -18.17 -20.12 6.83
CA ILE A 723 -16.96 -19.73 6.10
C ILE A 723 -17.22 -18.40 5.39
N ARG A 724 -16.32 -17.44 5.53
CA ARG A 724 -16.18 -16.26 4.66
C ARG A 724 -14.88 -16.37 3.87
N ILE A 725 -14.90 -15.95 2.61
CA ILE A 725 -13.75 -15.80 1.72
C ILE A 725 -13.77 -14.36 1.19
N ASN A 726 -12.71 -13.59 1.42
CA ASN A 726 -12.64 -12.16 1.04
C ASN A 726 -13.94 -11.38 1.40
N ASP A 727 -14.46 -11.61 2.61
CA ASP A 727 -15.73 -11.08 3.13
C ASP A 727 -17.04 -11.42 2.41
N GLU A 728 -17.03 -12.44 1.56
CA GLU A 728 -18.26 -13.08 1.07
C GLU A 728 -18.49 -14.43 1.78
N THR A 729 -19.68 -14.57 2.38
CA THR A 729 -20.09 -15.79 3.09
C THR A 729 -20.43 -16.90 2.10
N ILE A 730 -19.78 -18.06 2.23
CA ILE A 730 -20.14 -19.24 1.43
C ILE A 730 -21.53 -19.72 1.81
N VAL A 731 -22.47 -19.66 0.86
CA VAL A 731 -23.78 -20.31 0.97
C VAL A 731 -23.60 -21.82 0.77
N MET A 732 -23.30 -22.52 1.85
CA MET A 732 -23.15 -23.98 1.85
C MET A 732 -24.47 -24.63 1.44
N HIS A 733 -24.49 -25.24 0.27
CA HIS A 733 -25.64 -26.01 -0.19
C HIS A 733 -25.66 -27.35 0.56
N PRO A 734 -26.70 -27.65 1.38
CA PRO A 734 -26.65 -28.77 2.32
C PRO A 734 -26.96 -30.11 1.63
N GLN A 735 -26.03 -30.61 0.81
CA GLN A 735 -26.05 -31.99 0.33
C GLN A 735 -24.67 -32.67 0.37
N GLN A 736 -24.63 -33.71 1.21
CA GLN A 736 -23.70 -34.85 1.23
C GLN A 736 -22.22 -34.58 1.59
N VAL A 737 -21.88 -35.09 2.77
CA VAL A 737 -20.53 -35.51 3.16
C VAL A 737 -19.95 -36.42 2.07
N THR A 738 -18.71 -36.13 1.67
CA THR A 738 -17.89 -36.90 0.71
C THR A 738 -18.47 -36.95 -0.71
N PRO A 739 -17.95 -36.15 -1.69
CA PRO A 739 -18.11 -36.53 -3.10
C PRO A 739 -17.56 -37.95 -3.26
N PRO A 740 -18.30 -38.88 -3.88
CA PRO A 740 -17.99 -40.31 -3.80
C PRO A 740 -16.56 -40.57 -4.31
N LEU A 741 -15.76 -41.23 -3.47
CA LEU A 741 -14.42 -41.68 -3.85
C LEU A 741 -14.48 -42.33 -5.23
N PRO A 742 -13.64 -41.91 -6.19
CA PRO A 742 -13.79 -42.28 -7.59
C PRO A 742 -13.68 -43.81 -7.69
N SER A 743 -14.79 -44.50 -7.98
CA SER A 743 -14.91 -45.97 -7.84
C SER A 743 -14.01 -46.81 -8.77
N ARG A 744 -13.14 -46.14 -9.53
CA ARG A 744 -12.06 -46.66 -10.36
C ARG A 744 -11.08 -45.52 -10.63
N TRP A 745 -9.80 -45.85 -10.75
CA TRP A 745 -8.81 -44.90 -11.23
C TRP A 745 -9.06 -44.51 -12.69
N ARG A 746 -8.57 -43.32 -13.08
CA ARG A 746 -8.80 -42.73 -14.41
C ARG A 746 -7.60 -41.87 -14.82
N MET A 747 -7.02 -42.16 -15.97
CA MET A 747 -6.21 -41.17 -16.71
C MET A 747 -7.14 -40.37 -17.62
N ALA A 748 -7.02 -39.05 -17.63
CA ALA A 748 -7.83 -38.15 -18.46
C ALA A 748 -7.07 -37.66 -19.70
N ALA A 749 -7.80 -37.00 -20.61
CA ALA A 749 -7.20 -36.32 -21.75
C ALA A 749 -6.16 -35.30 -21.27
N ASN A 750 -4.95 -35.40 -21.79
CA ASN A 750 -3.88 -34.45 -21.50
C ASN A 750 -4.18 -33.12 -22.20
N HIS A 751 -3.74 -32.02 -21.60
CA HIS A 751 -4.02 -30.68 -22.11
C HIS A 751 -2.80 -29.74 -21.94
N PRO A 752 -2.51 -28.88 -22.95
CA PRO A 752 -3.09 -28.91 -24.30
C PRO A 752 -2.74 -30.20 -25.06
N ASN A 753 -3.51 -30.53 -26.11
CA ASN A 753 -3.24 -31.65 -27.03
C ASN A 753 -3.87 -31.34 -28.41
N PRO A 754 -3.09 -31.10 -29.47
CA PRO A 754 -1.63 -31.08 -29.50
C PRO A 754 -1.00 -30.05 -28.56
N PHE A 755 0.26 -30.26 -28.17
CA PHE A 755 1.00 -29.34 -27.30
C PHE A 755 2.29 -28.86 -27.96
N ASN A 756 2.65 -27.61 -27.69
CA ASN A 756 4.01 -27.09 -27.87
C ASN A 756 4.57 -26.78 -26.47
N GLY A 757 5.88 -26.91 -26.27
CA GLY A 757 6.52 -26.77 -24.96
C GLY A 757 6.19 -27.91 -23.97
N SER A 758 5.02 -27.86 -23.29
CA SER A 758 4.62 -28.90 -22.32
C SER A 758 3.11 -29.17 -22.23
N THR A 759 2.74 -30.34 -21.72
CA THR A 759 1.36 -30.80 -21.50
C THR A 759 1.19 -31.40 -20.12
N LEU A 760 -0.01 -31.30 -19.53
CA LEU A 760 -0.39 -31.93 -18.27
C LEU A 760 -1.23 -33.18 -18.56
N ILE A 761 -0.92 -34.29 -17.88
CA ILE A 761 -1.62 -35.58 -18.00
C ILE A 761 -2.31 -35.87 -16.65
N PRO A 762 -3.64 -35.66 -16.53
CA PRO A 762 -4.34 -35.85 -15.26
C PRO A 762 -4.59 -37.33 -14.95
N LEU A 763 -4.38 -37.71 -13.68
CA LEU A 763 -4.55 -39.05 -13.15
C LEU A 763 -5.33 -39.01 -11.84
N THR A 764 -6.57 -39.50 -11.86
CA THR A 764 -7.40 -39.76 -10.68
C THR A 764 -7.08 -41.15 -10.12
N LEU A 765 -6.79 -41.27 -8.82
CA LEU A 765 -6.58 -42.51 -8.07
C LEU A 765 -7.65 -42.68 -6.98
N VAL A 766 -7.94 -43.93 -6.61
CA VAL A 766 -8.95 -44.28 -5.58
C VAL A 766 -8.31 -44.30 -4.20
N ASP A 767 -7.29 -45.15 -4.06
CA ASP A 767 -6.52 -45.42 -2.86
C ASP A 767 -5.02 -45.22 -3.16
N PRO A 768 -4.16 -45.07 -2.13
CA PRO A 768 -2.71 -44.99 -2.32
C PRO A 768 -2.15 -46.23 -3.03
N ALA A 769 -1.41 -46.02 -4.13
CA ALA A 769 -0.99 -47.11 -5.01
C ALA A 769 0.29 -46.79 -5.80
N HIS A 770 1.07 -47.82 -6.12
CA HIS A 770 2.31 -47.70 -6.89
C HIS A 770 2.05 -47.51 -8.39
N VAL A 771 2.57 -46.43 -8.97
CA VAL A 771 2.31 -45.98 -10.33
C VAL A 771 3.60 -45.95 -11.15
N ASP A 772 3.66 -46.62 -12.31
CA ASP A 772 4.72 -46.47 -13.33
C ASP A 772 4.13 -45.73 -14.54
N VAL A 773 4.69 -44.56 -14.87
CA VAL A 773 4.20 -43.71 -15.97
C VAL A 773 5.33 -43.46 -16.97
N VAL A 774 5.15 -43.96 -18.19
CA VAL A 774 6.19 -44.02 -19.22
C VAL A 774 5.64 -43.58 -20.58
N ILE A 775 6.29 -42.59 -21.19
CA ILE A 775 6.09 -42.17 -22.57
C ILE A 775 6.89 -43.08 -23.51
N HIS A 776 6.27 -43.49 -24.59
CA HIS A 776 6.86 -44.28 -25.67
C HIS A 776 6.70 -43.57 -27.01
N ASN A 777 7.61 -43.83 -27.96
CA ASN A 777 7.41 -43.45 -29.35
C ASN A 777 6.48 -44.45 -30.08
N LEU A 778 6.17 -44.21 -31.36
CA LEU A 778 5.34 -45.11 -32.17
C LEU A 778 5.93 -46.51 -32.40
N LEU A 779 7.25 -46.68 -32.23
CA LEU A 779 7.93 -47.98 -32.28
C LEU A 779 7.82 -48.77 -30.97
N GLY A 780 7.16 -48.21 -29.94
CA GLY A 780 6.99 -48.84 -28.63
C GLY A 780 8.24 -48.78 -27.75
N GLN A 781 9.29 -48.07 -28.17
CA GLN A 781 10.47 -47.82 -27.34
C GLN A 781 10.10 -46.82 -26.24
N GLN A 782 10.50 -47.09 -24.99
CA GLN A 782 10.44 -46.08 -23.92
C GLN A 782 11.31 -44.89 -24.37
N VAL A 783 10.75 -43.68 -24.31
CA VAL A 783 11.50 -42.45 -24.53
C VAL A 783 11.61 -41.61 -23.26
N ARG A 784 10.63 -41.65 -22.35
CA ARG A 784 10.71 -40.94 -21.06
C ARG A 784 9.95 -41.71 -19.97
N ARG A 785 10.50 -41.85 -18.77
CA ARG A 785 9.73 -42.14 -17.55
C ARG A 785 9.39 -40.81 -16.85
N LEU A 786 8.11 -40.60 -16.58
CA LEU A 786 7.62 -39.43 -15.82
C LEU A 786 7.59 -39.72 -14.32
N LEU A 787 7.21 -40.94 -13.94
CA LEU A 787 7.02 -41.33 -12.55
C LEU A 787 7.25 -42.84 -12.38
N ARG A 788 7.81 -43.24 -11.24
CA ARG A 788 7.71 -44.61 -10.70
C ARG A 788 7.74 -44.59 -9.17
N HIS A 789 6.62 -44.24 -8.56
CA HIS A 789 6.50 -44.08 -7.12
C HIS A 789 5.08 -44.40 -6.62
N THR A 790 4.87 -44.42 -5.32
CA THR A 790 3.54 -44.56 -4.71
C THR A 790 2.90 -43.19 -4.62
N LEU A 791 1.72 -43.02 -5.23
CA LEU A 791 0.89 -41.82 -5.10
C LEU A 791 -0.26 -42.09 -4.13
N THR A 792 -0.77 -41.06 -3.47
CA THR A 792 -1.97 -41.09 -2.63
C THR A 792 -3.26 -41.19 -3.46
N GLY A 793 -4.39 -41.56 -2.82
CA GLY A 793 -5.71 -41.41 -3.45
C GLY A 793 -6.03 -39.92 -3.67
N GLY A 794 -6.62 -39.56 -4.82
CA GLY A 794 -6.81 -38.16 -5.23
C GLY A 794 -6.55 -37.90 -6.71
N GLU A 795 -6.44 -36.63 -7.11
CA GLU A 795 -6.09 -36.24 -8.49
C GLU A 795 -4.65 -35.72 -8.57
N HIS A 796 -3.93 -36.17 -9.59
CA HIS A 796 -2.50 -35.91 -9.80
C HIS A 796 -2.28 -35.37 -11.21
N LEU A 797 -1.42 -34.35 -11.39
CA LEU A 797 -1.12 -33.73 -12.68
C LEU A 797 0.33 -34.04 -13.09
N LEU A 798 0.51 -34.94 -14.06
CA LEU A 798 1.84 -35.34 -14.52
C LEU A 798 2.25 -34.51 -15.73
N ARG A 799 3.24 -33.62 -15.57
CA ARG A 799 3.77 -32.77 -16.64
C ARG A 799 4.73 -33.55 -17.55
N TRP A 800 4.64 -33.34 -18.86
CA TRP A 800 5.67 -33.74 -19.82
C TRP A 800 6.00 -32.60 -20.78
N ASN A 801 7.29 -32.44 -21.10
CA ASN A 801 7.88 -31.31 -21.81
C ASN A 801 8.51 -31.70 -23.17
N GLY A 802 8.12 -32.84 -23.74
CA GLY A 802 8.66 -33.29 -25.03
C GLY A 802 10.12 -33.76 -25.00
N LEU A 803 10.73 -33.93 -23.82
CA LEU A 803 12.08 -34.48 -23.67
C LEU A 803 12.08 -36.00 -23.46
N ASN A 804 13.21 -36.64 -23.78
CA ASN A 804 13.49 -38.05 -23.49
C ASN A 804 14.15 -38.22 -22.09
N ASP A 805 14.49 -39.45 -21.70
CA ASP A 805 15.17 -39.77 -20.43
C ASP A 805 16.58 -39.15 -20.34
N GLU A 806 17.24 -38.90 -21.47
CA GLU A 806 18.57 -38.27 -21.60
C GLU A 806 18.49 -36.72 -21.64
N GLY A 807 17.29 -36.14 -21.52
CA GLY A 807 17.05 -34.70 -21.63
C GLY A 807 17.02 -34.15 -23.07
N LEU A 808 17.23 -34.99 -24.09
CA LEU A 808 17.19 -34.59 -25.49
C LEU A 808 15.75 -34.32 -25.95
N GLN A 809 15.62 -33.30 -26.82
CA GLN A 809 14.35 -32.94 -27.44
C GLN A 809 13.87 -34.02 -28.41
N LEU A 810 12.65 -34.53 -28.21
CA LEU A 810 12.00 -35.45 -29.15
C LEU A 810 11.34 -34.68 -30.31
N ALA A 811 11.24 -35.32 -31.48
CA ALA A 811 10.70 -34.69 -32.69
C ALA A 811 9.17 -34.50 -32.65
N THR A 812 8.67 -33.52 -33.40
CA THR A 812 7.24 -33.31 -33.70
C THR A 812 6.59 -34.63 -34.14
N GLY A 813 5.50 -35.04 -33.49
CA GLY A 813 4.89 -36.34 -33.74
C GLY A 813 3.97 -36.84 -32.63
N VAL A 814 3.56 -38.11 -32.76
CA VAL A 814 2.65 -38.78 -31.82
C VAL A 814 3.43 -39.69 -30.89
N TYR A 815 3.17 -39.55 -29.60
CA TYR A 815 3.74 -40.35 -28.52
C TYR A 815 2.64 -41.04 -27.72
N ILE A 816 3.00 -42.07 -26.96
CA ILE A 816 2.05 -42.87 -26.17
C ILE A 816 2.46 -42.81 -24.70
N VAL A 817 1.68 -42.09 -23.88
CA VAL A 817 1.76 -42.27 -22.43
C VAL A 817 1.16 -43.61 -22.05
N ARG A 818 1.85 -44.34 -21.17
CA ARG A 818 1.40 -45.58 -20.54
C ARG A 818 1.43 -45.41 -19.03
N VAL A 819 0.27 -45.49 -18.38
CA VAL A 819 0.15 -45.51 -16.92
C VAL A 819 -0.12 -46.95 -16.48
N ARG A 820 0.62 -47.45 -15.49
CA ARG A 820 0.43 -48.75 -14.84
C ARG A 820 0.11 -48.56 -13.37
N LEU A 821 -0.92 -49.27 -12.90
CA LEU A 821 -1.41 -49.21 -11.52
C LEU A 821 -1.93 -50.59 -11.10
N ALA A 822 -1.41 -51.18 -10.02
CA ALA A 822 -1.94 -52.41 -9.41
C ALA A 822 -2.27 -53.55 -10.41
N GLY A 823 -1.40 -53.79 -11.39
CA GLY A 823 -1.58 -54.81 -12.44
C GLY A 823 -2.45 -54.39 -13.63
N THR A 824 -3.10 -53.22 -13.58
CA THR A 824 -3.86 -52.63 -14.68
C THR A 824 -3.04 -51.59 -15.46
N GLU A 825 -3.39 -51.34 -16.72
CA GLU A 825 -2.67 -50.43 -17.62
C GLU A 825 -3.65 -49.57 -18.44
N ARG A 826 -3.31 -48.28 -18.66
CA ARG A 826 -3.97 -47.40 -19.63
C ARG A 826 -2.94 -46.77 -20.56
N ARG A 827 -3.35 -46.50 -21.80
CA ARG A 827 -2.54 -45.81 -22.82
C ARG A 827 -3.33 -44.67 -23.46
N GLN A 828 -2.64 -43.60 -23.84
CA GLN A 828 -3.23 -42.45 -24.53
C GLN A 828 -2.23 -41.85 -25.51
N ARG A 829 -2.73 -41.33 -26.63
CA ARG A 829 -1.94 -40.65 -27.65
C ARG A 829 -1.78 -39.17 -27.30
N ILE A 830 -0.55 -38.71 -27.25
CA ILE A 830 -0.16 -37.32 -27.07
C ILE A 830 0.46 -36.83 -28.38
N MET A 831 0.07 -35.65 -28.87
CA MET A 831 0.68 -35.06 -30.06
C MET A 831 1.57 -33.87 -29.67
N LEU A 832 2.88 -34.03 -29.86
CA LEU A 832 3.87 -32.97 -29.72
C LEU A 832 3.97 -32.21 -31.05
N LEU A 833 3.81 -30.89 -30.98
CA LEU A 833 4.17 -29.94 -32.02
C LEU A 833 5.41 -29.14 -31.60
N ARG A 834 6.24 -28.82 -32.60
CA ARG A 834 7.01 -27.59 -32.69
C ARG A 834 6.58 -26.90 -33.98
#